data_AF-A0A8R1HSN3-F1
#
_entry.id   AF-A0A8R1HSN3-F1
#
_cell.length_a   1.000
_cell.length_b   1.000
_cell.length_c   1.000
_cell.angle_alpha   90.00
_cell.angle_beta   90.00
_cell.angle_gamma   90.00
#
_symmetry.space_group_name_H-M   'P 1'
#
loop_
_entity.id
_entity.type
_entity.pdbx_description
1 polymer ?
#
loop_
_entity_poly.entity_id
_entity_poly.type
_entity_poly.pdbx_seq_one_letter_code
_entity_poly.pdbx_strand_id
1 'polypeptide(L)'
;MLTMASCAVGSNRGYDELVRDHIHVVSEKRPYASWTQTSQVSSSKGIIAGRKILNQLHAWLALHGYTQVFVDQMNADIVGITRHNPVTHETVVVVSHTAFSKHYNHHSGGLKHIPIGGVLEKALFEMKLTETSPEWGVDDQEVLIGLSNFSLEVKEDIPLDQGTMFQIHGEYIELTNFPSGAVVAFKIRPSDEANSAINSIHSSSSIDDDLSIALSKIPFQSFSQLLFHCECEDYSTIQQGGYDIPNFGKFVYCGLQGMIPILDKIRDHNDLGHPLCQNLRDGTWLCDYIVARLAKFDQLKEVSEAVKRLLEPLEFVPYYLRPCYFETLISGIYGRVRTEVLKRMSPQITTSSALVRWLAISAVSFLGYIPGAGLAPISPSLTLETAHPSSLAAGLSHFAVGIWRNWGRDTFIALPGCLLSTGRFQEAKLIILSFAGALRHGLIPNLLAEGIGARYNCRDATWFWLVSIVKYVEEAPEGHTILGAPVRRIYPTDDAAYEEKEFEQPLIDTIYEALDKHFAGIDYRERNSGPQIDEQMRDEGFQVTAGVNRENGFIFGGNRWNCGTWMDKMGSSEKAGNKGEPATPRDGAAVELQGLAYRALLSLQTWKENGLIQRTGVSEEWTWKFWAAKIKENFEKEFYVESDAAGEFVNRREIVKDSVGSSLRFTDFQLRCNFAIALAVAPQLLDARKAWRALNTAEVLLGPLGIKTLDPTDWAYNGYYNNDDDGTEKKTAKGWNYHQGPEWLFVAGYYLSARLKIGEIIGGDEKAYAIRQVQSRLGNAYKHIMESPWRSLPELTNANGDHCPQSCDAQAWSVGCLIEACSKLNSMHG
;
A
#
# COMPACT_ATOMS: atom_id res chain seq x y z
N MET A 1 -41.33 9.40 -21.06
CA MET A 1 -39.84 9.39 -21.06
C MET A 1 -39.22 10.66 -20.48
N LEU A 2 -39.30 11.83 -21.13
CA LEU A 2 -38.62 13.06 -20.69
C LEU A 2 -38.89 13.46 -19.23
N THR A 3 -40.13 13.31 -18.77
CA THR A 3 -40.55 13.54 -17.38
C THR A 3 -39.72 12.79 -16.33
N MET A 4 -39.16 11.64 -16.70
CA MET A 4 -38.34 10.83 -15.79
C MET A 4 -36.85 11.21 -15.83
N ALA A 5 -36.42 12.16 -16.66
CA ALA A 5 -35.05 12.66 -16.66
C ALA A 5 -34.81 13.58 -15.46
N SER A 6 -33.64 13.47 -14.81
CA SER A 6 -33.20 14.31 -13.67
C SER A 6 -32.70 15.69 -14.09
N CYS A 7 -33.53 16.40 -14.84
CA CYS A 7 -33.24 17.74 -15.36
C CYS A 7 -34.54 18.50 -15.66
N ALA A 8 -34.44 19.78 -16.00
CA ALA A 8 -35.59 20.56 -16.42
C ALA A 8 -36.22 19.99 -17.70
N VAL A 9 -37.55 20.00 -17.77
CA VAL A 9 -38.33 19.52 -18.92
C VAL A 9 -39.20 20.63 -19.50
N GLY A 10 -39.36 20.65 -20.82
CA GLY A 10 -40.19 21.62 -21.54
C GLY A 10 -40.76 21.05 -22.82
N SER A 11 -41.84 21.64 -23.33
CA SER A 11 -42.42 21.37 -24.66
C SER A 11 -42.86 22.68 -25.30
N ASN A 12 -42.92 22.69 -26.63
CA ASN A 12 -43.51 23.80 -27.38
C ASN A 12 -45.04 23.75 -27.26
N ARG A 13 -45.69 24.91 -27.23
CA ARG A 13 -47.16 25.00 -27.31
C ARG A 13 -47.65 24.39 -28.63
N GLY A 14 -48.68 23.56 -28.56
CA GLY A 14 -49.17 22.75 -29.67
C GLY A 14 -48.77 21.28 -29.59
N TYR A 15 -47.67 20.95 -28.89
CA TYR A 15 -47.27 19.54 -28.69
C TYR A 15 -48.28 18.80 -27.82
N ASP A 16 -48.63 19.37 -26.67
CA ASP A 16 -49.53 18.73 -25.70
C ASP A 16 -50.99 18.69 -26.22
N GLU A 17 -51.37 19.65 -27.05
CA GLU A 17 -52.64 19.65 -27.78
C GLU A 17 -52.69 18.67 -28.96
N LEU A 18 -51.55 18.08 -29.38
CA LEU A 18 -51.41 17.29 -30.61
C LEU A 18 -51.77 18.08 -31.88
N VAL A 19 -51.23 19.30 -32.02
CA VAL A 19 -51.31 20.05 -33.29
C VAL A 19 -50.59 19.26 -34.38
N ARG A 20 -51.33 18.93 -35.45
CA ARG A 20 -50.90 18.01 -36.50
C ARG A 20 -49.61 18.45 -37.20
N ASP A 21 -49.60 19.70 -37.65
CA ASP A 21 -48.57 20.21 -38.55
C ASP A 21 -47.51 21.01 -37.78
N HIS A 22 -46.27 20.95 -38.27
CA HIS A 22 -45.21 21.81 -37.76
C HIS A 22 -45.57 23.28 -38.01
N ILE A 23 -45.63 24.06 -36.93
CA ILE A 23 -46.01 25.47 -36.98
C ILE A 23 -44.89 26.27 -37.63
N HIS A 24 -45.11 26.72 -38.87
CA HIS A 24 -44.12 27.48 -39.61
C HIS A 24 -44.04 28.92 -39.10
N VAL A 25 -42.92 29.27 -38.46
CA VAL A 25 -42.72 30.54 -37.73
C VAL A 25 -42.89 31.82 -38.55
N VAL A 26 -42.92 31.72 -39.89
CA VAL A 26 -43.08 32.88 -40.80
C VAL A 26 -44.49 32.97 -41.41
N SER A 27 -45.11 31.83 -41.71
CA SER A 27 -46.32 31.79 -42.56
C SER A 27 -47.58 31.46 -41.80
N GLU A 28 -47.48 30.81 -40.64
CA GLU A 28 -48.63 30.54 -39.80
C GLU A 28 -49.07 31.84 -39.09
N LYS A 29 -50.33 32.21 -39.28
CA LYS A 29 -50.93 33.45 -38.74
C LYS A 29 -52.07 33.17 -37.77
N ARG A 30 -52.60 31.94 -37.74
CA ARG A 30 -53.67 31.55 -36.84
C ARG A 30 -53.17 31.56 -35.40
N PRO A 31 -53.88 32.21 -34.46
CA PRO A 31 -53.57 32.09 -33.04
C PRO A 31 -53.84 30.65 -32.55
N TYR A 32 -53.17 30.26 -31.47
CA TYR A 32 -53.53 29.04 -30.74
C TYR A 32 -54.94 29.14 -30.17
N ALA A 33 -55.67 28.04 -30.22
CA ALA A 33 -56.99 27.94 -29.62
C ALA A 33 -57.01 28.35 -28.13
N SER A 34 -58.13 28.95 -27.73
CA SER A 34 -58.30 29.55 -26.41
C SER A 34 -58.91 28.58 -25.41
N TRP A 35 -58.36 28.54 -24.19
CA TRP A 35 -58.93 27.84 -23.04
C TRP A 35 -60.32 28.38 -22.62
N THR A 36 -60.67 29.60 -23.02
CA THR A 36 -61.99 30.19 -22.71
C THR A 36 -63.12 29.60 -23.56
N GLN A 37 -62.80 28.98 -24.69
CA GLN A 37 -63.75 28.30 -25.55
C GLN A 37 -63.52 26.80 -25.43
N THR A 38 -64.23 26.18 -24.48
CA THR A 38 -64.03 24.77 -24.10
C THR A 38 -64.28 23.76 -25.23
N SER A 39 -64.96 24.17 -26.31
CA SER A 39 -65.11 23.40 -27.54
C SER A 39 -63.81 23.28 -28.35
N GLN A 40 -62.88 24.23 -28.20
CA GLN A 40 -61.63 24.31 -28.96
C GLN A 40 -60.46 23.64 -28.23
N VAL A 41 -60.21 24.01 -26.95
CA VAL A 41 -59.19 23.41 -26.09
C VAL A 41 -59.76 23.19 -24.69
N SER A 42 -59.46 22.03 -24.09
CA SER A 42 -59.86 21.67 -22.73
C SER A 42 -58.81 20.74 -22.11
N SER A 43 -58.98 20.40 -20.84
CA SER A 43 -58.11 19.42 -20.16
C SER A 43 -58.14 18.03 -20.82
N SER A 44 -59.22 17.67 -21.52
CA SER A 44 -59.38 16.37 -22.19
C SER A 44 -58.84 16.35 -23.62
N LYS A 45 -58.30 17.47 -24.14
CA LYS A 45 -57.73 17.54 -25.49
C LYS A 45 -56.28 17.07 -25.52
N GLY A 46 -55.93 16.34 -26.58
CA GLY A 46 -54.58 15.82 -26.80
C GLY A 46 -54.08 15.00 -25.62
N ILE A 47 -52.87 15.33 -25.14
CA ILE A 47 -52.25 14.72 -23.97
C ILE A 47 -52.22 15.66 -22.76
N ILE A 48 -52.98 16.76 -22.75
CA ILE A 48 -52.90 17.80 -21.70
C ILE A 48 -53.15 17.22 -20.30
N ALA A 49 -54.17 16.38 -20.13
CA ALA A 49 -54.43 15.69 -18.86
C ALA A 49 -53.24 14.83 -18.41
N GLY A 50 -52.67 14.02 -19.31
CA GLY A 50 -51.48 13.22 -19.04
C GLY A 50 -50.25 14.08 -18.72
N ARG A 51 -50.09 15.22 -19.42
CA ARG A 51 -48.98 16.15 -19.17
C ARG A 51 -49.04 16.74 -17.78
N LYS A 52 -50.23 17.08 -17.28
CA LYS A 52 -50.41 17.57 -15.91
C LYS A 52 -49.90 16.55 -14.89
N ILE A 53 -50.31 15.29 -15.02
CA ILE A 53 -49.92 14.19 -14.12
C ILE A 53 -48.42 13.94 -14.19
N LEU A 54 -47.86 13.90 -15.39
CA LEU A 54 -46.42 13.74 -15.60
C LEU A 54 -45.63 14.91 -14.97
N ASN A 55 -46.05 16.16 -15.17
CA ASN A 55 -45.40 17.32 -14.55
C ASN A 55 -45.48 17.27 -13.01
N GLN A 56 -46.62 16.85 -12.46
CA GLN A 56 -46.79 16.66 -11.01
C GLN A 56 -45.87 15.56 -10.49
N LEU A 57 -45.77 14.42 -11.19
CA LEU A 57 -44.82 13.35 -10.85
C LEU A 57 -43.38 13.87 -10.91
N HIS A 58 -42.99 14.57 -11.97
CA HIS A 58 -41.63 15.11 -12.10
C HIS A 58 -41.28 16.07 -10.96
N ALA A 59 -42.20 17.01 -10.66
CA ALA A 59 -42.02 17.94 -9.55
C ALA A 59 -41.94 17.21 -8.21
N TRP A 60 -42.80 16.20 -7.99
CA TRP A 60 -42.78 15.40 -6.78
C TRP A 60 -41.47 14.63 -6.63
N LEU A 61 -41.01 13.93 -7.68
CA LEU A 61 -39.74 13.21 -7.70
C LEU A 61 -38.55 14.13 -7.41
N ALA A 62 -38.53 15.32 -8.00
CA ALA A 62 -37.49 16.32 -7.76
C ALA A 62 -37.52 16.84 -6.31
N LEU A 63 -38.70 17.19 -5.79
CA LEU A 63 -38.89 17.68 -4.42
C LEU A 63 -38.49 16.63 -3.36
N HIS A 64 -38.71 15.35 -3.66
CA HIS A 64 -38.40 14.24 -2.75
C HIS A 64 -37.02 13.61 -3.02
N GLY A 65 -36.19 14.20 -3.89
CA GLY A 65 -34.79 13.81 -4.05
C GLY A 65 -34.54 12.53 -4.85
N TYR A 66 -35.45 12.13 -5.76
CA TYR A 66 -35.25 10.97 -6.64
C TYR A 66 -34.26 11.31 -7.77
N THR A 67 -32.97 11.41 -7.45
CA THR A 67 -31.95 11.98 -8.34
C THR A 67 -31.26 10.97 -9.25
N GLN A 68 -31.28 9.67 -8.90
CA GLN A 68 -30.66 8.62 -9.69
C GLN A 68 -31.63 8.12 -10.78
N VAL A 69 -31.10 7.86 -11.97
CA VAL A 69 -31.88 7.43 -13.15
C VAL A 69 -31.27 6.16 -13.72
N PHE A 70 -32.12 5.19 -14.01
CA PHE A 70 -31.78 4.00 -14.77
C PHE A 70 -32.74 3.87 -15.96
N VAL A 71 -32.22 3.55 -17.13
CA VAL A 71 -33.00 3.40 -18.37
C VAL A 71 -32.78 2.00 -18.90
N ASP A 72 -33.85 1.25 -19.08
CA ASP A 72 -33.87 -0.09 -19.65
C ASP A 72 -34.63 -0.07 -20.98
N GLN A 73 -33.93 -0.36 -22.07
CA GLN A 73 -34.58 -0.61 -23.35
C GLN A 73 -35.08 -2.05 -23.36
N MET A 74 -36.33 -2.25 -22.95
CA MET A 74 -36.92 -3.58 -22.76
C MET A 74 -37.10 -4.32 -24.09
N ASN A 75 -37.41 -3.58 -25.16
CA ASN A 75 -37.34 -4.04 -26.56
C ASN A 75 -37.19 -2.81 -27.49
N ALA A 76 -37.37 -3.01 -28.80
CA ALA A 76 -37.23 -1.92 -29.79
C ALA A 76 -38.17 -0.72 -29.53
N ASP A 77 -39.38 -0.96 -29.01
CA ASP A 77 -40.44 0.03 -28.89
C ASP A 77 -40.83 0.36 -27.43
N ILE A 78 -40.31 -0.36 -26.44
CA ILE A 78 -40.67 -0.22 -25.03
C ILE A 78 -39.45 0.15 -24.21
N VAL A 79 -39.59 1.24 -23.46
CA VAL A 79 -38.55 1.79 -22.60
C VAL A 79 -39.07 1.89 -21.18
N GLY A 80 -38.37 1.25 -20.25
CA GLY A 80 -38.55 1.42 -18.80
C GLY A 80 -37.58 2.47 -18.28
N ILE A 81 -38.06 3.43 -17.50
CA ILE A 81 -37.22 4.44 -16.86
C ILE A 81 -37.51 4.43 -15.37
N THR A 82 -36.48 4.15 -14.59
CA THR A 82 -36.53 4.11 -13.13
C THR A 82 -35.87 5.36 -12.56
N ARG A 83 -36.59 6.04 -11.67
CA ARG A 83 -36.09 7.10 -10.81
C ARG A 83 -35.91 6.53 -9.41
N HIS A 84 -34.73 6.69 -8.85
CA HIS A 84 -34.37 6.13 -7.55
C HIS A 84 -33.96 7.25 -6.57
N ASN A 85 -34.47 7.18 -5.34
CA ASN A 85 -34.04 8.03 -4.25
C ASN A 85 -32.76 7.45 -3.62
N PRO A 86 -31.61 8.15 -3.67
CA PRO A 86 -30.34 7.62 -3.20
C PRO A 86 -30.26 7.43 -1.67
N VAL A 87 -31.23 7.93 -0.91
CA VAL A 87 -31.27 7.82 0.56
C VAL A 87 -32.29 6.77 1.01
N THR A 88 -33.53 6.85 0.52
CA THR A 88 -34.59 5.93 0.94
C THR A 88 -34.64 4.65 0.11
N HIS A 89 -33.93 4.63 -1.03
CA HIS A 89 -33.97 3.55 -2.02
C HIS A 89 -35.36 3.25 -2.60
N GLU A 90 -36.33 4.13 -2.36
CA GLU A 90 -37.60 4.10 -3.05
C GLU A 90 -37.39 4.36 -4.55
N THR A 91 -38.17 3.67 -5.37
CA THR A 91 -38.12 3.78 -6.82
C THR A 91 -39.48 4.07 -7.41
N VAL A 92 -39.46 4.86 -8.49
CA VAL A 92 -40.59 5.00 -9.39
C VAL A 92 -40.17 4.51 -10.76
N VAL A 93 -40.84 3.47 -11.24
CA VAL A 93 -40.62 2.88 -12.56
C VAL A 93 -41.72 3.36 -13.48
N VAL A 94 -41.36 4.03 -14.57
CA VAL A 94 -42.31 4.38 -15.64
C VAL A 94 -41.93 3.60 -16.88
N VAL A 95 -42.85 2.79 -17.37
CA VAL A 95 -42.71 2.08 -18.63
C VAL A 95 -43.53 2.78 -19.70
N SER A 96 -42.94 2.98 -20.87
CA SER A 96 -43.61 3.61 -22.00
C SER A 96 -43.44 2.77 -23.27
N HIS A 97 -44.55 2.52 -23.95
CA HIS A 97 -44.56 1.96 -25.31
C HIS A 97 -44.55 3.13 -26.30
N THR A 98 -43.43 3.29 -26.98
CA THR A 98 -43.20 4.33 -27.97
C THR A 98 -44.07 4.14 -29.22
N ALA A 99 -44.26 5.23 -29.96
CA ALA A 99 -45.05 5.26 -31.19
C ALA A 99 -44.19 5.72 -32.37
N PHE A 100 -43.04 5.05 -32.59
CA PHE A 100 -42.15 5.35 -33.71
C PHE A 100 -42.63 4.78 -35.04
N SER A 101 -43.38 3.66 -35.01
CA SER A 101 -43.96 3.03 -36.19
C SER A 101 -45.30 3.65 -36.57
N LYS A 102 -45.59 3.73 -37.88
CA LYS A 102 -46.91 4.10 -38.40
C LYS A 102 -47.96 3.01 -38.19
N HIS A 103 -47.55 1.77 -37.89
CA HIS A 103 -48.45 0.66 -37.62
C HIS A 103 -48.67 0.54 -36.12
N TYR A 104 -49.90 0.82 -35.68
CA TYR A 104 -50.30 0.68 -34.28
C TYR A 104 -50.19 -0.78 -33.84
N ASN A 105 -49.28 -1.06 -32.91
CA ASN A 105 -49.09 -2.41 -32.40
C ASN A 105 -49.95 -2.64 -31.17
N HIS A 106 -50.90 -3.57 -31.29
CA HIS A 106 -51.79 -4.03 -30.21
C HIS A 106 -51.17 -5.12 -29.34
N HIS A 107 -50.06 -5.74 -29.77
CA HIS A 107 -49.51 -6.93 -29.15
C HIS A 107 -48.06 -6.74 -28.67
N SER A 108 -47.92 -6.79 -27.36
CA SER A 108 -46.66 -6.87 -26.62
C SER A 108 -46.26 -8.33 -26.40
N GLY A 109 -46.02 -9.10 -27.47
CA GLY A 109 -45.52 -10.47 -27.33
C GLY A 109 -44.05 -10.50 -26.89
N GLY A 110 -43.69 -11.37 -25.93
CA GLY A 110 -42.29 -11.64 -25.55
C GLY A 110 -41.59 -10.53 -24.76
N LEU A 111 -42.32 -9.78 -23.94
CA LEU A 111 -41.74 -8.71 -23.13
C LEU A 111 -40.92 -9.24 -21.95
N LYS A 112 -39.81 -8.56 -21.68
CA LYS A 112 -39.04 -8.73 -20.45
C LYS A 112 -39.92 -8.37 -19.25
N HIS A 113 -40.03 -9.26 -18.28
CA HIS A 113 -40.73 -8.98 -17.02
C HIS A 113 -40.00 -7.88 -16.24
N ILE A 114 -40.76 -7.04 -15.54
CA ILE A 114 -40.19 -5.98 -14.70
C ILE A 114 -40.01 -6.55 -13.29
N PRO A 115 -38.77 -6.71 -12.80
CA PRO A 115 -38.57 -7.19 -11.43
C PRO A 115 -39.04 -6.13 -10.43
N ILE A 116 -39.77 -6.56 -9.39
CA ILE A 116 -40.22 -5.67 -8.32
C ILE A 116 -39.03 -5.32 -7.41
N GLY A 117 -38.19 -6.28 -7.04
CA GLY A 117 -36.96 -6.03 -6.26
C GLY A 117 -37.19 -5.40 -4.87
N GLY A 118 -38.40 -5.54 -4.32
CA GLY A 118 -38.85 -4.90 -3.08
C GLY A 118 -40.34 -5.10 -2.85
N VAL A 119 -41.01 -4.09 -2.29
CA VAL A 119 -42.46 -4.07 -2.08
C VAL A 119 -43.10 -3.10 -3.07
N LEU A 120 -43.93 -3.63 -3.97
CA LEU A 120 -44.75 -2.83 -4.87
C LEU A 120 -45.86 -2.17 -4.05
N GLU A 121 -45.81 -0.84 -3.88
CA GLU A 121 -46.79 -0.12 -3.07
C GLU A 121 -48.09 0.13 -3.84
N LYS A 122 -47.96 0.66 -5.05
CA LYS A 122 -49.10 1.00 -5.91
C LYS A 122 -48.69 1.24 -7.35
N ALA A 123 -49.67 1.12 -8.25
CA ALA A 123 -49.60 1.67 -9.59
C ALA A 123 -50.06 3.14 -9.54
N LEU A 124 -49.16 4.06 -9.88
CA LEU A 124 -49.40 5.51 -9.80
C LEU A 124 -50.39 5.95 -10.87
N PHE A 125 -50.23 5.45 -12.10
CA PHE A 125 -51.16 5.68 -13.19
C PHE A 125 -50.96 4.67 -14.33
N GLU A 126 -51.99 4.50 -15.13
CA GLU A 126 -51.93 3.91 -16.46
C GLU A 126 -52.60 4.89 -17.45
N MET A 127 -51.94 5.13 -18.57
CA MET A 127 -52.37 6.05 -19.62
C MET A 127 -52.33 5.35 -20.96
N LYS A 128 -53.37 5.52 -21.77
CA LYS A 128 -53.45 4.98 -23.13
C LYS A 128 -53.94 6.04 -24.09
N LEU A 129 -53.15 6.33 -25.11
CA LEU A 129 -53.60 7.12 -26.24
C LEU A 129 -54.22 6.18 -27.28
N THR A 130 -55.52 6.36 -27.54
CA THR A 130 -56.29 5.55 -28.49
C THR A 130 -56.77 6.41 -29.65
N GLU A 131 -56.61 5.91 -30.88
CA GLU A 131 -57.26 6.49 -32.05
C GLU A 131 -58.76 6.13 -32.03
N THR A 132 -59.63 7.14 -31.95
CA THR A 132 -61.09 6.97 -31.87
C THR A 132 -61.76 7.01 -33.24
N SER A 133 -61.08 7.57 -34.25
CA SER A 133 -61.54 7.65 -35.64
C SER A 133 -60.33 7.74 -36.59
N PRO A 134 -60.39 7.15 -37.80
CA PRO A 134 -59.36 7.32 -38.82
C PRO A 134 -59.31 8.75 -39.40
N GLU A 135 -60.38 9.55 -39.21
CA GLU A 135 -60.46 10.92 -39.71
C GLU A 135 -59.85 11.89 -38.71
N TRP A 136 -58.87 12.69 -39.13
CA TRP A 136 -58.12 13.64 -38.28
C TRP A 136 -58.97 14.79 -37.68
N GLY A 137 -60.19 14.98 -38.17
CA GLY A 137 -61.05 16.13 -37.87
C GLY A 137 -60.97 17.25 -38.91
N VAL A 138 -61.85 18.25 -38.78
CA VAL A 138 -61.87 19.44 -39.64
C VAL A 138 -60.90 20.47 -39.10
N ASP A 139 -59.96 20.94 -39.93
CA ASP A 139 -59.03 22.01 -39.58
C ASP A 139 -59.77 23.35 -39.47
N ASP A 140 -59.47 24.13 -38.43
CA ASP A 140 -60.08 25.43 -38.21
C ASP A 140 -59.26 26.50 -38.96
N GLN A 141 -59.95 27.29 -39.80
CA GLN A 141 -59.32 28.31 -40.64
C GLN A 141 -58.86 29.53 -39.83
N GLU A 142 -59.39 29.72 -38.62
CA GLU A 142 -59.16 30.90 -37.78
C GLU A 142 -58.24 30.59 -36.58
N VAL A 143 -58.18 29.35 -36.09
CA VAL A 143 -57.37 28.97 -34.91
C VAL A 143 -56.60 27.67 -35.10
N LEU A 144 -55.44 27.54 -34.45
CA LEU A 144 -54.71 26.27 -34.36
C LEU A 144 -55.36 25.38 -33.30
N ILE A 145 -55.96 24.27 -33.75
CA ILE A 145 -56.55 23.23 -32.90
C ILE A 145 -55.76 21.92 -33.00
N GLY A 146 -55.81 21.14 -31.93
CA GLY A 146 -55.24 19.81 -31.87
C GLY A 146 -56.08 18.75 -32.59
N LEU A 147 -55.49 17.58 -32.83
CA LEU A 147 -56.21 16.42 -33.36
C LEU A 147 -57.41 16.03 -32.48
N SER A 148 -58.55 15.77 -33.10
CA SER A 148 -59.78 15.34 -32.41
C SER A 148 -60.00 13.82 -32.41
N ASN A 149 -59.20 13.10 -33.18
CA ASN A 149 -59.36 11.68 -33.45
C ASN A 149 -58.53 10.79 -32.52
N PHE A 150 -57.86 11.39 -31.53
CA PHE A 150 -57.19 10.70 -30.45
C PHE A 150 -57.84 11.07 -29.12
N SER A 151 -57.96 10.08 -28.24
CA SER A 151 -58.40 10.25 -26.87
C SER A 151 -57.39 9.64 -25.92
N LEU A 152 -57.02 10.38 -24.89
CA LEU A 152 -56.18 9.87 -23.80
C LEU A 152 -57.07 9.32 -22.68
N GLU A 153 -57.01 8.02 -22.46
CA GLU A 153 -57.56 7.37 -21.27
C GLU A 153 -56.54 7.45 -20.14
N VAL A 154 -56.97 7.87 -18.95
CA VAL A 154 -56.12 8.03 -17.77
C VAL A 154 -56.80 7.39 -16.57
N LYS A 155 -56.06 6.57 -15.83
CA LYS A 155 -56.43 6.15 -14.47
C LYS A 155 -55.27 6.43 -13.53
N GLU A 156 -55.57 6.97 -12.35
CA GLU A 156 -54.60 7.32 -11.31
C GLU A 156 -54.87 6.51 -10.04
N ASP A 157 -53.85 6.34 -9.19
CA ASP A 157 -53.92 5.64 -7.90
C ASP A 157 -54.64 4.28 -7.99
N ILE A 158 -54.16 3.45 -8.91
CA ILE A 158 -54.81 2.20 -9.29
C ILE A 158 -54.49 1.12 -8.25
N PRO A 159 -55.51 0.48 -7.63
CA PRO A 159 -55.31 -0.72 -6.83
C PRO A 159 -54.63 -1.81 -7.65
N LEU A 160 -53.69 -2.54 -7.05
CA LEU A 160 -52.82 -3.49 -7.76
C LEU A 160 -53.58 -4.62 -8.48
N ASP A 161 -54.79 -4.95 -8.02
CA ASP A 161 -55.70 -5.94 -8.61
C ASP A 161 -56.62 -5.37 -9.71
N GLN A 162 -56.65 -4.06 -9.90
CA GLN A 162 -57.52 -3.35 -10.85
C GLN A 162 -56.79 -2.80 -12.07
N GLY A 163 -55.48 -3.07 -12.18
CA GLY A 163 -54.67 -2.71 -13.35
C GLY A 163 -55.19 -3.38 -14.63
N THR A 164 -55.26 -2.63 -15.73
CA THR A 164 -55.71 -3.19 -17.02
C THR A 164 -54.58 -3.44 -18.01
N MET A 165 -53.40 -2.85 -17.78
CA MET A 165 -52.23 -2.99 -18.65
C MET A 165 -51.14 -3.91 -18.09
N PHE A 166 -51.31 -4.42 -16.86
CA PHE A 166 -50.30 -5.23 -16.18
C PHE A 166 -50.93 -6.33 -15.31
N GLN A 167 -50.14 -7.35 -15.02
CA GLN A 167 -50.43 -8.39 -14.03
C GLN A 167 -49.22 -8.58 -13.10
N ILE A 168 -49.48 -8.95 -11.85
CA ILE A 168 -48.44 -9.08 -10.82
C ILE A 168 -48.25 -10.56 -10.50
N HIS A 169 -47.01 -11.03 -10.60
CA HIS A 169 -46.63 -12.41 -10.41
C HIS A 169 -45.54 -12.50 -9.35
N GLY A 170 -45.93 -12.47 -8.08
CA GLY A 170 -45.01 -12.57 -6.94
C GLY A 170 -43.91 -11.50 -6.97
N GLU A 171 -42.80 -11.79 -7.63
CA GLU A 171 -41.58 -10.98 -7.69
C GLU A 171 -41.45 -10.12 -8.96
N TYR A 172 -42.35 -10.26 -9.94
CA TYR A 172 -42.29 -9.49 -11.18
C TYR A 172 -43.66 -8.98 -11.67
N ILE A 173 -43.61 -7.97 -12.53
CA ILE A 173 -44.77 -7.39 -13.21
C ILE A 173 -44.70 -7.81 -14.70
N GLU A 174 -45.78 -8.40 -15.18
CA GLU A 174 -46.01 -8.71 -16.60
C GLU A 174 -46.86 -7.61 -17.24
N LEU A 175 -46.46 -7.13 -18.42
CA LEU A 175 -47.23 -6.18 -19.21
C LEU A 175 -48.09 -6.95 -20.22
N THR A 176 -49.41 -6.81 -20.14
CA THR A 176 -50.35 -7.63 -20.91
C THR A 176 -50.99 -6.83 -22.05
N ASN A 177 -51.81 -5.83 -21.72
CA ASN A 177 -52.54 -4.99 -22.68
C ASN A 177 -51.88 -3.61 -22.82
N PHE A 178 -50.65 -3.59 -23.32
CA PHE A 178 -49.80 -2.40 -23.34
C PHE A 178 -49.52 -1.93 -24.79
N PRO A 179 -50.47 -1.25 -25.46
CA PRO A 179 -50.35 -0.88 -26.87
C PRO A 179 -49.43 0.33 -27.10
N SER A 180 -49.10 0.62 -28.36
CA SER A 180 -48.30 1.79 -28.70
C SER A 180 -48.95 3.09 -28.20
N GLY A 181 -48.15 3.97 -27.60
CA GLY A 181 -48.64 5.19 -26.93
C GLY A 181 -49.15 4.97 -25.50
N ALA A 182 -48.99 3.77 -24.93
CA ALA A 182 -49.33 3.50 -23.53
C ALA A 182 -48.17 3.83 -22.57
N VAL A 183 -48.51 4.23 -21.35
CA VAL A 183 -47.58 4.51 -20.26
C VAL A 183 -48.14 3.98 -18.95
N VAL A 184 -47.32 3.27 -18.17
CA VAL A 184 -47.68 2.81 -16.81
C VAL A 184 -46.58 3.19 -15.83
N ALA A 185 -46.97 3.52 -14.60
CA ALA A 185 -46.05 3.92 -13.54
C ALA A 185 -46.29 3.14 -12.25
N PHE A 186 -45.21 2.69 -11.63
CA PHE A 186 -45.22 1.92 -10.38
C PHE A 186 -44.35 2.62 -9.34
N LYS A 187 -44.79 2.62 -8.08
CA LYS A 187 -43.97 2.99 -6.93
C LYS A 187 -43.58 1.73 -6.16
N ILE A 188 -42.28 1.55 -5.97
CA ILE A 188 -41.70 0.41 -5.27
C ILE A 188 -40.83 0.96 -4.15
N ARG A 189 -40.90 0.35 -2.98
CA ARG A 189 -40.00 0.64 -1.86
C ARG A 189 -39.18 -0.60 -1.49
N PRO A 190 -38.05 -0.45 -0.78
CA PRO A 190 -37.39 -1.60 -0.18
C PRO A 190 -38.32 -2.32 0.82
N SER A 191 -38.06 -3.61 1.08
CA SER A 191 -38.77 -4.35 2.13
C SER A 191 -38.52 -3.76 3.51
N ASP A 192 -39.32 -4.15 4.50
CA ASP A 192 -39.17 -3.64 5.86
C ASP A 192 -37.85 -4.11 6.48
N GLU A 193 -37.40 -5.32 6.16
CA GLU A 193 -36.09 -5.87 6.53
C GLU A 193 -34.95 -5.08 5.89
N ALA A 194 -35.05 -4.82 4.58
CA ALA A 194 -34.05 -4.03 3.85
C ALA A 194 -33.95 -2.60 4.40
N ASN A 195 -35.08 -1.94 4.65
CA ASN A 195 -35.11 -0.62 5.25
C ASN A 195 -34.51 -0.62 6.66
N SER A 196 -34.83 -1.62 7.49
CA SER A 196 -34.25 -1.78 8.83
C SER A 196 -32.73 -1.93 8.77
N ALA A 197 -32.23 -2.76 7.86
CA ALA A 197 -30.80 -2.98 7.65
C ALA A 197 -30.06 -1.72 7.17
N ILE A 198 -30.61 -1.03 6.16
CA ILE A 198 -30.06 0.23 5.64
C ILE A 198 -30.01 1.30 6.75
N ASN A 199 -31.10 1.45 7.51
CA ASN A 199 -31.16 2.40 8.63
C ASN A 199 -30.17 2.02 9.74
N SER A 200 -30.01 0.73 10.04
CA SER A 200 -29.01 0.26 11.00
C SER A 200 -27.60 0.68 10.60
N ILE A 201 -27.23 0.51 9.31
CA ILE A 201 -25.94 0.95 8.78
C ILE A 201 -25.78 2.48 8.87
N HIS A 202 -26.82 3.26 8.56
CA HIS A 202 -26.75 4.72 8.67
C HIS A 202 -26.69 5.23 10.12
N SER A 203 -27.29 4.50 11.06
CA SER A 203 -27.43 4.90 12.48
C SER A 203 -26.38 4.28 13.39
N SER A 204 -25.35 3.61 12.83
CA SER A 204 -24.41 2.73 13.55
C SER A 204 -23.47 3.41 14.56
N SER A 205 -23.78 4.63 15.03
CA SER A 205 -22.96 5.38 15.98
C SER A 205 -22.75 4.69 17.34
N SER A 206 -23.62 3.76 17.75
CA SER A 206 -23.45 2.98 18.99
C SER A 206 -22.61 1.71 18.81
N ILE A 207 -22.71 1.03 17.66
CA ILE A 207 -21.89 -0.14 17.31
C ILE A 207 -20.43 0.29 17.05
N ASP A 208 -20.28 1.54 16.64
CA ASP A 208 -19.02 2.25 16.52
C ASP A 208 -18.23 2.35 17.84
N ASP A 209 -18.88 2.39 18.99
CA ASP A 209 -18.19 2.42 20.29
C ASP A 209 -17.57 1.05 20.61
N ASP A 210 -18.28 -0.04 20.31
CA ASP A 210 -17.82 -1.40 20.61
C ASP A 210 -16.56 -1.78 19.84
N LEU A 211 -16.49 -1.44 18.54
CA LEU A 211 -15.27 -1.67 17.76
C LEU A 211 -14.11 -0.86 18.33
N SER A 212 -14.32 0.40 18.72
CA SER A 212 -13.29 1.25 19.30
C SER A 212 -12.78 0.68 20.65
N ILE A 213 -13.70 0.18 21.48
CA ILE A 213 -13.39 -0.49 22.74
C ILE A 213 -12.58 -1.77 22.47
N ALA A 214 -13.01 -2.62 21.54
CA ALA A 214 -12.29 -3.85 21.19
C ALA A 214 -10.87 -3.54 20.67
N LEU A 215 -10.74 -2.55 19.78
CA LEU A 215 -9.44 -2.12 19.25
C LEU A 215 -8.52 -1.54 20.33
N SER A 216 -9.04 -0.90 21.36
CA SER A 216 -8.20 -0.38 22.46
C SER A 216 -7.54 -1.47 23.31
N LYS A 217 -8.09 -2.69 23.31
CA LYS A 217 -7.62 -3.81 24.14
C LYS A 217 -6.58 -4.70 23.46
N ILE A 218 -6.52 -4.72 22.12
CA ILE A 218 -5.60 -5.63 21.42
C ILE A 218 -4.15 -5.17 21.56
N PRO A 219 -3.17 -6.08 21.64
CA PRO A 219 -1.74 -5.74 21.59
C PRO A 219 -1.37 -5.05 20.28
N PHE A 220 -0.35 -4.17 20.28
CA PHE A 220 -0.01 -3.39 19.08
C PHE A 220 0.43 -4.27 17.89
N GLN A 221 1.11 -5.38 18.18
CA GLN A 221 1.50 -6.39 17.20
C GLN A 221 0.30 -6.99 16.43
N SER A 222 -0.89 -7.06 17.04
CA SER A 222 -2.09 -7.69 16.44
C SER A 222 -2.68 -6.87 15.29
N PHE A 223 -2.30 -5.60 15.15
CA PHE A 223 -2.75 -4.79 14.02
C PHE A 223 -2.18 -5.27 12.69
N SER A 224 -1.03 -5.96 12.69
CA SER A 224 -0.50 -6.60 11.49
C SER A 224 -1.44 -7.69 10.96
N GLN A 225 -1.94 -8.54 11.86
CA GLN A 225 -2.93 -9.58 11.53
C GLN A 225 -4.25 -8.99 11.05
N LEU A 226 -4.70 -7.89 11.65
CA LEU A 226 -5.97 -7.23 11.30
C LEU A 226 -5.91 -6.53 9.92
N LEU A 227 -4.82 -5.81 9.65
CA LEU A 227 -4.71 -4.97 8.45
C LEU A 227 -4.01 -5.67 7.28
N PHE A 228 -2.95 -6.42 7.53
CA PHE A 228 -1.99 -6.84 6.50
C PHE A 228 -2.01 -8.36 6.34
N HIS A 229 -0.98 -9.06 6.80
CA HIS A 229 -0.72 -10.48 6.57
C HIS A 229 -0.88 -10.91 5.10
N CYS A 230 0.24 -11.30 4.50
CA CYS A 230 0.21 -11.97 3.20
C CYS A 230 -0.41 -13.36 3.34
N GLU A 231 -0.78 -13.96 2.21
CA GLU A 231 -1.31 -15.33 2.17
C GLU A 231 -0.38 -16.34 2.86
N CYS A 232 0.94 -16.22 2.67
CA CYS A 232 1.91 -17.11 3.33
C CYS A 232 1.94 -16.92 4.85
N GLU A 233 1.81 -15.70 5.36
CA GLU A 233 1.80 -15.41 6.80
C GLU A 233 0.56 -15.98 7.49
N ASP A 234 -0.61 -15.83 6.86
CA ASP A 234 -1.84 -16.44 7.35
C ASP A 234 -1.80 -17.96 7.26
N TYR A 235 -1.26 -18.52 6.18
CA TYR A 235 -1.16 -19.97 6.08
C TYR A 235 -0.27 -20.54 7.19
N SER A 236 0.88 -19.92 7.45
CA SER A 236 1.77 -20.28 8.56
C SER A 236 1.14 -20.12 9.94
N THR A 237 0.22 -19.15 10.13
CA THR A 237 -0.33 -18.81 11.45
C THR A 237 -1.66 -19.50 11.74
N ILE A 238 -2.59 -19.50 10.78
CA ILE A 238 -3.99 -19.93 10.94
C ILE A 238 -4.46 -20.96 9.89
N GLN A 239 -3.53 -21.47 9.06
CA GLN A 239 -3.78 -22.49 8.03
C GLN A 239 -4.94 -22.11 7.08
N GLN A 240 -4.98 -20.83 6.69
CA GLN A 240 -5.97 -20.25 5.78
C GLN A 240 -5.27 -19.31 4.80
N GLY A 241 -5.73 -19.27 3.54
CA GLY A 241 -5.19 -18.39 2.50
C GLY A 241 -5.98 -17.10 2.29
N GLY A 242 -5.61 -16.38 1.22
CA GLY A 242 -6.32 -15.18 0.77
C GLY A 242 -7.67 -15.48 0.14
N TYR A 243 -8.64 -14.58 0.29
CA TYR A 243 -9.92 -14.66 -0.42
C TYR A 243 -9.70 -14.43 -1.92
N ASP A 244 -10.23 -15.33 -2.75
CA ASP A 244 -10.14 -15.26 -4.21
C ASP A 244 -11.46 -14.72 -4.79
N ILE A 245 -11.40 -13.54 -5.42
CA ILE A 245 -12.55 -12.94 -6.09
C ILE A 245 -12.66 -13.55 -7.50
N PRO A 246 -13.80 -14.17 -7.86
CA PRO A 246 -14.00 -14.71 -9.19
C PRO A 246 -13.75 -13.66 -10.29
N ASN A 247 -12.99 -14.05 -11.32
CA ASN A 247 -12.58 -13.18 -12.44
C ASN A 247 -11.68 -11.98 -12.06
N PHE A 248 -11.04 -12.02 -10.89
CA PHE A 248 -10.06 -11.02 -10.46
C PHE A 248 -8.80 -11.66 -9.85
N GLY A 249 -8.97 -12.55 -8.87
CA GLY A 249 -7.88 -13.16 -8.12
C GLY A 249 -7.88 -12.75 -6.64
N LYS A 250 -6.75 -12.94 -5.97
CA LYS A 250 -6.58 -12.66 -4.54
C LYS A 250 -6.12 -11.23 -4.27
N PHE A 251 -6.45 -10.73 -3.09
CA PHE A 251 -5.84 -9.52 -2.54
C PHE A 251 -4.36 -9.76 -2.20
N VAL A 252 -3.56 -8.68 -2.24
CA VAL A 252 -2.14 -8.74 -1.82
C VAL A 252 -1.97 -9.00 -0.31
N TYR A 253 -2.97 -8.58 0.47
CA TYR A 253 -3.08 -8.84 1.91
C TYR A 253 -4.41 -9.52 2.19
N CYS A 254 -4.43 -10.46 3.13
CA CYS A 254 -5.64 -11.10 3.61
C CYS A 254 -6.45 -10.19 4.55
N GLY A 255 -5.78 -9.24 5.21
CA GLY A 255 -6.39 -8.24 6.09
C GLY A 255 -7.06 -7.08 5.35
N LEU A 256 -7.63 -6.15 6.12
CA LEU A 256 -8.44 -5.05 5.58
C LEU A 256 -7.70 -4.17 4.56
N GLN A 257 -6.39 -3.99 4.72
CA GLN A 257 -5.58 -3.13 3.84
C GLN A 257 -5.61 -3.59 2.39
N GLY A 258 -5.68 -4.89 2.13
CA GLY A 258 -5.63 -5.46 0.78
C GLY A 258 -6.82 -5.05 -0.09
N MET A 259 -7.95 -4.71 0.54
CA MET A 259 -9.16 -4.27 -0.15
C MET A 259 -9.14 -2.77 -0.48
N ILE A 260 -8.49 -1.95 0.35
CA ILE A 260 -8.62 -0.48 0.28
C ILE A 260 -8.20 0.10 -1.07
N PRO A 261 -7.05 -0.27 -1.69
CA PRO A 261 -6.68 0.27 -3.00
C PRO A 261 -7.66 -0.08 -4.12
N ILE A 262 -8.35 -1.22 -4.01
CA ILE A 262 -9.37 -1.64 -4.99
C ILE A 262 -10.66 -0.86 -4.75
N LEU A 263 -11.09 -0.75 -3.49
CA LEU A 263 -12.28 0.02 -3.11
C LEU A 263 -12.14 1.51 -3.46
N ASP A 264 -10.96 2.10 -3.26
CA ASP A 264 -10.71 3.49 -3.66
C ASP A 264 -10.86 3.67 -5.18
N LYS A 265 -10.32 2.75 -6.00
CA LYS A 265 -10.50 2.81 -7.46
C LYS A 265 -11.96 2.66 -7.88
N ILE A 266 -12.70 1.74 -7.27
CA ILE A 266 -14.13 1.53 -7.52
C ILE A 266 -14.90 2.80 -7.15
N ARG A 267 -14.61 3.41 -6.00
CA ARG A 267 -15.28 4.63 -5.51
C ARG A 267 -15.02 5.82 -6.42
N ASP A 268 -13.76 6.06 -6.78
CA ASP A 268 -13.33 7.21 -7.56
C ASP A 268 -13.86 7.19 -9.00
N HIS A 269 -14.05 6.00 -9.57
CA HIS A 269 -14.54 5.83 -10.95
C HIS A 269 -16.00 5.37 -11.03
N ASN A 270 -16.66 5.13 -9.89
CA ASN A 270 -17.96 4.46 -9.82
C ASN A 270 -17.99 3.17 -10.66
N ASP A 271 -16.93 2.35 -10.57
CA ASP A 271 -16.76 1.12 -11.36
C ASP A 271 -17.60 -0.03 -10.80
N LEU A 272 -18.92 0.08 -10.99
CA LEU A 272 -19.87 -0.97 -10.64
C LEU A 272 -19.71 -2.25 -11.49
N GLY A 273 -18.86 -2.21 -12.53
CA GLY A 273 -18.51 -3.35 -13.37
C GLY A 273 -17.40 -4.22 -12.80
N HIS A 274 -16.72 -3.77 -11.73
CA HIS A 274 -15.60 -4.50 -11.14
C HIS A 274 -16.04 -5.89 -10.62
N PRO A 275 -15.21 -6.95 -10.78
CA PRO A 275 -15.56 -8.30 -10.31
C PRO A 275 -15.88 -8.38 -8.81
N LEU A 276 -15.22 -7.56 -7.98
CA LEU A 276 -15.56 -7.42 -6.55
C LEU A 276 -17.02 -6.96 -6.35
N CYS A 277 -17.50 -5.99 -7.12
CA CYS A 277 -18.89 -5.54 -7.04
C CYS A 277 -19.85 -6.66 -7.44
N GLN A 278 -19.49 -7.47 -8.44
CA GLN A 278 -20.30 -8.62 -8.82
C GLN A 278 -20.31 -9.69 -7.72
N ASN A 279 -19.16 -10.02 -7.14
CA ASN A 279 -19.08 -10.98 -6.03
C ASN A 279 -19.94 -10.55 -4.83
N LEU A 280 -19.95 -9.25 -4.50
CA LEU A 280 -20.77 -8.69 -3.42
C LEU A 280 -22.27 -8.67 -3.73
N ARG A 281 -22.66 -8.59 -5.01
CA ARG A 281 -24.05 -8.78 -5.44
C ARG A 281 -24.47 -10.24 -5.25
N ASP A 282 -23.62 -11.15 -5.70
CA ASP A 282 -23.88 -12.58 -5.71
C ASP A 282 -24.01 -13.15 -4.27
N GLY A 283 -23.26 -12.60 -3.31
CA GLY A 283 -23.36 -13.01 -1.90
C GLY A 283 -22.46 -12.23 -0.94
N THR A 284 -22.60 -12.54 0.35
CA THR A 284 -21.85 -11.91 1.44
C THR A 284 -20.62 -12.72 1.89
N TRP A 285 -20.14 -13.64 1.04
CA TRP A 285 -19.02 -14.55 1.38
C TRP A 285 -17.74 -13.83 1.78
N LEU A 286 -17.49 -12.64 1.22
CA LEU A 286 -16.34 -11.83 1.63
C LEU A 286 -16.49 -11.31 3.07
N CYS A 287 -17.72 -10.96 3.50
CA CYS A 287 -18.00 -10.60 4.90
C CYS A 287 -17.74 -11.80 5.82
N ASP A 288 -18.21 -12.99 5.44
CA ASP A 288 -17.97 -14.22 6.19
C ASP A 288 -16.48 -14.55 6.29
N TYR A 289 -15.74 -14.37 5.19
CA TYR A 289 -14.29 -14.54 5.17
C TYR A 289 -13.59 -13.59 6.15
N ILE A 290 -13.93 -12.29 6.14
CA ILE A 290 -13.34 -11.29 7.03
C ILE A 290 -13.56 -11.70 8.49
N VAL A 291 -14.81 -12.00 8.86
CA VAL A 291 -15.16 -12.39 10.24
C VAL A 291 -14.50 -13.71 10.63
N ALA A 292 -14.63 -14.75 9.81
CA ALA A 292 -14.07 -16.07 10.12
C ALA A 292 -12.54 -16.04 10.22
N ARG A 293 -11.87 -15.22 9.41
CA ARG A 293 -10.42 -15.01 9.49
C ARG A 293 -10.04 -14.35 10.81
N LEU A 294 -10.69 -13.25 11.18
CA LEU A 294 -10.38 -12.53 12.42
C LEU A 294 -10.61 -13.40 13.67
N ALA A 295 -11.68 -14.20 13.68
CA ALA A 295 -12.01 -15.10 14.79
C ALA A 295 -10.94 -16.17 15.06
N LYS A 296 -10.08 -16.50 14.09
CA LYS A 296 -8.98 -17.46 14.26
C LYS A 296 -7.78 -16.90 15.02
N PHE A 297 -7.65 -15.58 15.12
CA PHE A 297 -6.63 -14.95 15.95
C PHE A 297 -7.19 -14.70 17.34
N ASP A 298 -6.59 -15.31 18.37
CA ASP A 298 -7.09 -15.22 19.74
C ASP A 298 -7.25 -13.78 20.23
N GLN A 299 -6.31 -12.88 19.88
CA GLN A 299 -6.35 -11.47 20.26
C GLN A 299 -7.43 -10.66 19.51
N LEU A 300 -7.96 -11.17 18.39
CA LEU A 300 -8.89 -10.44 17.54
C LEU A 300 -10.34 -10.92 17.67
N LYS A 301 -10.65 -11.85 18.58
CA LYS A 301 -12.03 -12.38 18.77
C LYS A 301 -13.05 -11.28 19.06
N GLU A 302 -12.77 -10.36 19.98
CA GLU A 302 -13.67 -9.23 20.27
C GLU A 302 -13.83 -8.29 19.06
N VAL A 303 -12.74 -8.05 18.33
CA VAL A 303 -12.77 -7.24 17.10
C VAL A 303 -13.61 -7.94 16.01
N SER A 304 -13.46 -9.25 15.88
CA SER A 304 -14.25 -10.08 14.95
C SER A 304 -15.74 -9.98 15.24
N GLU A 305 -16.16 -10.06 16.50
CA GLU A 305 -17.58 -9.93 16.87
C GLU A 305 -18.13 -8.51 16.67
N ALA A 306 -17.31 -7.48 16.88
CA ALA A 306 -17.69 -6.11 16.55
C ALA A 306 -17.85 -5.91 15.03
N VAL A 307 -16.89 -6.40 14.24
CA VAL A 307 -16.93 -6.35 12.76
C VAL A 307 -18.10 -7.16 12.21
N LYS A 308 -18.39 -8.34 12.79
CA LYS A 308 -19.54 -9.16 12.41
C LYS A 308 -20.84 -8.39 12.53
N ARG A 309 -21.08 -7.73 13.67
CA ARG A 309 -22.30 -6.94 13.91
C ARG A 309 -22.43 -5.74 12.97
N LEU A 310 -21.31 -5.17 12.52
CA LEU A 310 -21.31 -4.11 11.51
C LEU A 310 -21.64 -4.63 10.11
N LEU A 311 -21.22 -5.85 9.76
CA LEU A 311 -21.41 -6.42 8.42
C LEU A 311 -22.71 -7.22 8.26
N GLU A 312 -23.26 -7.78 9.34
CA GLU A 312 -24.48 -8.61 9.33
C GLU A 312 -25.68 -7.95 8.63
N PRO A 313 -25.95 -6.63 8.77
CA PRO A 313 -27.04 -6.00 8.03
C PRO A 313 -26.95 -6.13 6.50
N LEU A 314 -25.75 -6.32 5.92
CA LEU A 314 -25.58 -6.45 4.46
C LEU A 314 -26.31 -7.65 3.85
N GLU A 315 -26.59 -8.70 4.62
CA GLU A 315 -27.35 -9.86 4.14
C GLU A 315 -28.75 -9.45 3.65
N PHE A 316 -29.38 -8.51 4.38
CA PHE A 316 -30.72 -8.00 4.14
C PHE A 316 -30.75 -6.78 3.21
N VAL A 317 -29.59 -6.19 2.88
CA VAL A 317 -29.50 -5.11 1.89
C VAL A 317 -29.74 -5.69 0.48
N PRO A 318 -30.58 -5.05 -0.36
CA PRO A 318 -30.82 -5.49 -1.73
C PRO A 318 -29.51 -5.70 -2.50
N TYR A 319 -29.40 -6.80 -3.22
CA TYR A 319 -28.13 -7.26 -3.80
C TYR A 319 -27.39 -6.17 -4.60
N TYR A 320 -28.13 -5.37 -5.38
CA TYR A 320 -27.57 -4.32 -6.23
C TYR A 320 -26.99 -3.12 -5.44
N LEU A 321 -27.36 -2.97 -4.16
CA LEU A 321 -26.85 -1.94 -3.23
C LEU A 321 -25.70 -2.46 -2.35
N ARG A 322 -25.51 -3.77 -2.23
CA ARG A 322 -24.46 -4.35 -1.38
C ARG A 322 -23.07 -3.77 -1.66
N PRO A 323 -22.63 -3.53 -2.92
CA PRO A 323 -21.30 -2.97 -3.16
C PRO A 323 -21.06 -1.60 -2.50
N CYS A 324 -22.02 -0.67 -2.54
CA CYS A 324 -21.82 0.67 -1.97
C CYS A 324 -21.87 0.65 -0.44
N TYR A 325 -22.75 -0.16 0.15
CA TYR A 325 -22.83 -0.30 1.61
C TYR A 325 -21.65 -1.07 2.19
N PHE A 326 -21.17 -2.12 1.50
CA PHE A 326 -19.94 -2.81 1.86
C PHE A 326 -18.75 -1.85 1.86
N GLU A 327 -18.59 -1.05 0.80
CA GLU A 327 -17.53 -0.05 0.71
C GLU A 327 -17.60 0.95 1.88
N THR A 328 -18.79 1.48 2.17
CA THR A 328 -19.02 2.43 3.28
C THR A 328 -18.60 1.82 4.62
N LEU A 329 -19.03 0.59 4.90
CA LEU A 329 -18.72 -0.12 6.14
C LEU A 329 -17.23 -0.44 6.26
N ILE A 330 -16.61 -1.02 5.23
CA ILE A 330 -15.19 -1.39 5.25
C ILE A 330 -14.29 -0.16 5.35
N SER A 331 -14.61 0.93 4.63
CA SER A 331 -13.87 2.20 4.74
C SER A 331 -14.01 2.82 6.13
N GLY A 332 -15.20 2.75 6.73
CA GLY A 332 -15.44 3.18 8.11
C GLY A 332 -14.63 2.37 9.12
N ILE A 333 -14.69 1.03 9.05
CA ILE A 333 -13.93 0.11 9.89
C ILE A 333 -12.44 0.36 9.73
N TYR A 334 -11.93 0.39 8.50
CA TYR A 334 -10.51 0.64 8.22
C TYR A 334 -10.06 2.01 8.75
N GLY A 335 -10.87 3.05 8.57
CA GLY A 335 -10.59 4.39 9.11
C GLY A 335 -10.40 4.41 10.62
N ARG A 336 -11.20 3.62 11.36
CA ARG A 336 -11.11 3.46 12.82
C ARG A 336 -9.86 2.70 13.22
N VAL A 337 -9.59 1.56 12.57
CA VAL A 337 -8.39 0.75 12.80
C VAL A 337 -7.14 1.60 12.55
N ARG A 338 -7.08 2.31 11.42
CA ARG A 338 -5.97 3.20 11.08
C ARG A 338 -5.78 4.32 12.09
N THR A 339 -6.87 4.91 12.57
CA THR A 339 -6.83 5.95 13.61
C THR A 339 -6.24 5.40 14.90
N GLU A 340 -6.64 4.20 15.30
CA GLU A 340 -6.13 3.55 16.52
C GLU A 340 -4.64 3.19 16.40
N VAL A 341 -4.20 2.68 15.23
CA VAL A 341 -2.77 2.44 14.97
C VAL A 341 -1.95 3.71 15.13
N LEU A 342 -2.39 4.82 14.52
CA LEU A 342 -1.68 6.11 14.58
C LEU A 342 -1.64 6.69 16.00
N LYS A 343 -2.71 6.52 16.79
CA LYS A 343 -2.75 6.95 18.19
C LYS A 343 -1.72 6.24 19.07
N ARG A 344 -1.35 5.00 18.74
CA ARG A 344 -0.35 4.20 19.46
C ARG A 344 1.08 4.50 19.04
N MET A 345 1.26 5.20 17.92
CA MET A 345 2.56 5.67 17.47
C MET A 345 2.94 6.97 18.17
N SER A 346 4.21 7.35 18.01
CA SER A 346 4.74 8.63 18.47
C SER A 346 3.84 9.83 18.04
N PRO A 347 3.52 10.79 18.94
CA PRO A 347 2.62 11.91 18.63
C PRO A 347 3.01 12.71 17.37
N GLN A 348 4.31 12.79 17.09
CA GLN A 348 4.88 13.44 15.91
C GLN A 348 4.41 12.79 14.60
N ILE A 349 4.14 11.48 14.59
CA ILE A 349 3.63 10.77 13.40
C ILE A 349 2.21 11.21 13.07
N THR A 350 1.34 11.37 14.07
CA THR A 350 -0.05 11.75 13.85
C THR A 350 -0.16 13.13 13.19
N THR A 351 0.68 14.08 13.60
CA THR A 351 0.70 15.46 13.07
C THR A 351 1.56 15.64 11.82
N SER A 352 2.24 14.60 11.35
CA SER A 352 3.16 14.65 10.20
C SER A 352 2.45 14.76 8.84
N SER A 353 3.22 14.73 7.74
CA SER A 353 2.67 14.72 6.38
C SER A 353 1.90 13.42 6.08
N ALA A 354 1.06 13.44 5.03
CA ALA A 354 0.33 12.25 4.60
C ALA A 354 1.27 11.09 4.25
N LEU A 355 2.41 11.37 3.60
CA LEU A 355 3.43 10.37 3.29
C LEU A 355 3.96 9.68 4.54
N VAL A 356 4.36 10.43 5.57
CA VAL A 356 4.92 9.85 6.80
C VAL A 356 3.90 8.97 7.50
N ARG A 357 2.63 9.40 7.59
CA ARG A 357 1.56 8.55 8.13
C ARG A 357 1.38 7.25 7.33
N TRP A 358 1.43 7.31 6.00
CA TRP A 358 1.32 6.11 5.17
C TRP A 358 2.53 5.17 5.31
N LEU A 359 3.75 5.71 5.36
CA LEU A 359 4.95 4.93 5.63
C LEU A 359 4.89 4.26 7.01
N ALA A 360 4.43 4.99 8.04
CA ALA A 360 4.28 4.46 9.39
C ALA A 360 3.23 3.34 9.45
N ILE A 361 2.09 3.49 8.76
CA ILE A 361 1.10 2.42 8.60
C ILE A 361 1.72 1.22 7.86
N SER A 362 2.46 1.46 6.77
CA SER A 362 3.13 0.38 6.03
C SER A 362 4.16 -0.36 6.89
N ALA A 363 4.87 0.31 7.80
CA ALA A 363 5.81 -0.33 8.70
C ALA A 363 5.17 -1.42 9.59
N VAL A 364 3.88 -1.30 9.89
CA VAL A 364 3.13 -2.32 10.66
C VAL A 364 3.05 -3.65 9.90
N SER A 365 3.03 -3.63 8.57
CA SER A 365 2.93 -4.85 7.74
C SER A 365 4.10 -5.82 7.94
N PHE A 366 5.28 -5.31 8.29
CA PHE A 366 6.50 -6.12 8.44
C PHE A 366 6.64 -6.74 9.84
N LEU A 367 5.78 -6.34 10.79
CA LEU A 367 5.92 -6.67 12.20
C LEU A 367 4.88 -7.71 12.59
N GLY A 368 5.29 -8.70 13.37
CA GLY A 368 4.42 -9.80 13.79
C GLY A 368 5.24 -11.00 14.22
N TYR A 369 4.61 -11.90 14.97
CA TYR A 369 5.15 -13.23 15.23
C TYR A 369 4.51 -14.18 14.22
N ILE A 370 5.36 -14.90 13.49
CA ILE A 370 4.94 -15.93 12.54
C ILE A 370 5.56 -17.26 12.99
N PRO A 371 4.77 -18.33 13.15
CA PRO A 371 5.29 -19.64 13.51
C PRO A 371 6.39 -20.13 12.55
N GLY A 372 7.51 -20.61 13.10
CA GLY A 372 8.69 -21.06 12.34
C GLY A 372 9.52 -19.92 11.74
N ALA A 373 9.24 -18.67 12.12
CA ALA A 373 9.97 -17.48 11.69
C ALA A 373 10.20 -16.52 12.88
N GLY A 374 10.34 -17.10 14.08
CA GLY A 374 10.56 -16.36 15.31
C GLY A 374 11.93 -15.68 15.39
N LEU A 375 12.07 -14.89 16.44
CA LEU A 375 13.36 -14.39 16.90
C LEU A 375 14.14 -15.52 17.59
N ALA A 376 15.46 -15.36 17.72
CA ALA A 376 16.25 -16.24 18.58
C ALA A 376 15.80 -16.09 20.06
N PRO A 377 15.90 -17.16 20.88
CA PRO A 377 15.44 -17.13 22.27
C PRO A 377 16.01 -15.95 23.05
N ILE A 378 15.12 -15.19 23.69
CA ILE A 378 15.47 -14.07 24.55
C ILE A 378 15.48 -14.47 26.03
N SER A 379 16.00 -13.59 26.89
CA SER A 379 16.00 -13.81 28.35
C SER A 379 14.56 -13.95 28.89
N PRO A 380 14.26 -14.98 29.69
CA PRO A 380 12.97 -15.13 30.37
C PRO A 380 12.65 -14.02 31.37
N SER A 381 13.65 -13.24 31.78
CA SER A 381 13.47 -12.11 32.69
C SER A 381 12.87 -10.87 32.02
N LEU A 382 12.85 -10.83 30.68
CA LEU A 382 12.29 -9.71 29.92
C LEU A 382 10.76 -9.79 29.87
N THR A 383 10.10 -8.65 30.08
CA THR A 383 8.65 -8.53 29.96
C THR A 383 8.22 -8.51 28.50
N LEU A 384 7.23 -9.35 28.18
CA LEU A 384 6.59 -9.40 26.86
C LEU A 384 5.15 -8.91 26.94
N GLU A 385 4.71 -8.19 25.91
CA GLU A 385 3.31 -7.77 25.75
C GLU A 385 2.41 -8.93 25.29
N THR A 386 2.98 -9.86 24.52
CA THR A 386 2.32 -11.03 23.94
C THR A 386 3.11 -12.30 24.27
N ALA A 387 2.55 -13.48 23.94
CA ALA A 387 3.21 -14.76 24.21
C ALA A 387 4.57 -14.91 23.48
N HIS A 388 4.73 -14.26 22.32
CA HIS A 388 5.93 -14.31 21.51
C HIS A 388 6.33 -12.92 21.02
N PRO A 389 7.62 -12.55 21.10
CA PRO A 389 8.06 -11.25 20.64
C PRO A 389 7.82 -11.07 19.13
N SER A 390 7.51 -9.84 18.73
CA SER A 390 7.42 -9.49 17.31
C SER A 390 8.79 -9.58 16.64
N SER A 391 8.82 -10.15 15.45
CA SER A 391 9.97 -10.10 14.54
C SER A 391 9.70 -9.13 13.39
N LEU A 392 10.74 -8.77 12.62
CA LEU A 392 10.67 -7.80 11.53
C LEU A 392 11.02 -8.51 10.21
N ALA A 393 10.04 -8.68 9.33
CA ALA A 393 10.26 -9.20 7.99
C ALA A 393 11.13 -8.24 7.17
N ALA A 394 12.03 -8.77 6.33
CA ALA A 394 12.77 -7.96 5.36
C ALA A 394 11.83 -7.33 4.31
N GLY A 395 10.82 -8.10 3.87
CA GLY A 395 9.69 -7.59 3.11
C GLY A 395 8.78 -8.69 2.58
N LEU A 396 7.75 -8.25 1.85
CA LEU A 396 6.58 -9.04 1.55
C LEU A 396 6.40 -9.23 0.03
N SER A 397 6.00 -10.40 -0.44
CA SER A 397 5.70 -11.63 0.32
C SER A 397 6.89 -12.60 0.44
N HIS A 398 7.98 -12.37 -0.29
CA HIS A 398 9.08 -13.32 -0.45
C HIS A 398 9.84 -13.62 0.85
N PHE A 399 9.96 -12.62 1.74
CA PHE A 399 10.71 -12.70 2.99
C PHE A 399 9.79 -12.59 4.21
N ALA A 400 8.61 -13.20 4.13
CA ALA A 400 7.59 -13.08 5.17
C ALA A 400 7.59 -14.26 6.16
N VAL A 401 8.04 -15.45 5.77
CA VAL A 401 7.87 -16.69 6.57
C VAL A 401 9.11 -17.58 6.57
N GLY A 402 9.13 -18.55 7.49
CA GLY A 402 10.21 -19.50 7.66
C GLY A 402 11.55 -18.85 7.99
N ILE A 403 12.64 -19.51 7.60
CA ILE A 403 14.00 -19.01 7.80
C ILE A 403 14.25 -17.66 7.10
N TRP A 404 13.50 -17.38 6.03
CA TRP A 404 13.70 -16.22 5.16
C TRP A 404 13.15 -14.90 5.70
N ARG A 405 12.48 -14.91 6.86
CA ARG A 405 11.86 -13.70 7.42
C ARG A 405 12.87 -12.70 7.96
N ASN A 406 13.78 -13.19 8.80
CA ASN A 406 14.62 -12.36 9.65
C ASN A 406 16.05 -12.29 9.11
N TRP A 407 16.35 -11.17 8.48
CA TRP A 407 17.69 -10.85 8.00
C TRP A 407 18.31 -9.75 8.88
N GLY A 408 19.46 -10.01 9.52
CA GLY A 408 20.09 -9.08 10.45
C GLY A 408 20.44 -7.75 9.80
N ARG A 409 20.94 -7.78 8.56
CA ARG A 409 21.18 -6.56 7.77
C ARG A 409 19.92 -5.74 7.60
N ASP A 410 18.89 -6.29 6.96
CA ASP A 410 17.62 -5.61 6.69
C ASP A 410 16.96 -5.12 7.97
N THR A 411 17.00 -5.96 9.01
CA THR A 411 16.45 -5.65 10.34
C THR A 411 17.06 -4.38 10.90
N PHE A 412 18.40 -4.29 10.94
CA PHE A 412 19.08 -3.15 11.58
C PHE A 412 19.23 -1.93 10.67
N ILE A 413 18.93 -2.06 9.38
CA ILE A 413 18.71 -0.91 8.50
C ILE A 413 17.28 -0.34 8.69
N ALA A 414 16.28 -1.21 8.79
CA ALA A 414 14.87 -0.82 8.89
C ALA A 414 14.46 -0.37 10.30
N LEU A 415 15.05 -0.95 11.35
CA LEU A 415 14.66 -0.75 12.77
C LEU A 415 14.57 0.73 13.17
N PRO A 416 15.54 1.61 12.86
CA PRO A 416 15.45 3.02 13.26
C PRO A 416 14.20 3.73 12.74
N GLY A 417 13.85 3.53 11.47
CA GLY A 417 12.67 4.15 10.87
C GLY A 417 11.37 3.44 11.20
N CYS A 418 11.33 2.12 11.10
CA CYS A 418 10.12 1.33 11.30
C CYS A 418 9.71 1.24 12.78
N LEU A 419 10.67 1.31 13.71
CA LEU A 419 10.42 1.11 15.14
C LEU A 419 10.73 2.34 15.99
N LEU A 420 11.92 2.95 15.88
CA LEU A 420 12.28 4.06 16.77
C LEU A 420 11.49 5.34 16.44
N SER A 421 11.50 5.74 15.16
CA SER A 421 10.75 6.91 14.67
C SER A 421 9.23 6.77 14.86
N THR A 422 8.71 5.55 14.96
CA THR A 422 7.28 5.28 15.20
C THR A 422 6.94 5.09 16.69
N GLY A 423 7.92 5.11 17.59
CA GLY A 423 7.73 4.98 19.04
C GLY A 423 7.65 3.54 19.58
N ARG A 424 7.98 2.54 18.75
CA ARG A 424 7.90 1.10 19.07
C ARG A 424 9.17 0.60 19.74
N PHE A 425 9.58 1.27 20.82
CA PHE A 425 10.85 1.01 21.51
C PHE A 425 10.93 -0.40 22.12
N GLN A 426 9.83 -0.92 22.68
CA GLN A 426 9.87 -2.25 23.31
C GLN A 426 10.20 -3.36 22.29
N GLU A 427 9.60 -3.33 21.10
CA GLU A 427 9.90 -4.31 20.05
C GLU A 427 11.33 -4.13 19.50
N ALA A 428 11.78 -2.89 19.32
CA ALA A 428 13.17 -2.62 18.95
C ALA A 428 14.16 -3.22 19.95
N LYS A 429 13.92 -3.06 21.26
CA LYS A 429 14.73 -3.64 22.32
C LYS A 429 14.78 -5.17 22.22
N LEU A 430 13.62 -5.82 22.07
CA LEU A 430 13.56 -7.29 21.99
C LEU A 430 14.29 -7.84 20.76
N ILE A 431 14.16 -7.18 19.61
CA ILE A 431 14.88 -7.55 18.39
C ILE A 431 16.39 -7.39 18.58
N ILE A 432 16.85 -6.26 19.12
CA ILE A 432 18.28 -6.01 19.40
C ILE A 432 18.86 -7.09 20.29
N LEU A 433 18.18 -7.42 21.40
CA LEU A 433 18.65 -8.41 22.38
C LEU A 433 18.63 -9.84 21.83
N SER A 434 17.65 -10.18 20.98
CA SER A 434 17.57 -11.49 20.34
C SER A 434 18.75 -11.73 19.40
N PHE A 435 19.04 -10.79 18.49
CA PHE A 435 20.20 -10.91 17.60
C PHE A 435 21.53 -10.88 18.36
N ALA A 436 21.61 -10.12 19.47
CA ALA A 436 22.77 -10.15 20.36
C ALA A 436 22.98 -11.54 20.97
N GLY A 437 21.90 -12.25 21.30
CA GLY A 437 21.94 -13.61 21.82
C GLY A 437 22.54 -14.61 20.84
N ALA A 438 22.30 -14.38 19.55
CA ALA A 438 22.84 -15.12 18.43
C ALA A 438 24.19 -14.58 17.92
N LEU A 439 24.89 -13.70 18.64
CA LEU A 439 26.22 -13.26 18.22
C LEU A 439 27.22 -14.43 18.26
N ARG A 440 28.05 -14.54 17.22
CA ARG A 440 29.12 -15.55 17.11
C ARG A 440 30.23 -15.07 16.17
N HIS A 441 31.48 -15.49 16.40
CA HIS A 441 32.66 -15.01 15.67
C HIS A 441 32.85 -13.49 15.73
N GLY A 442 32.22 -12.82 16.71
CA GLY A 442 32.13 -11.35 16.75
C GLY A 442 31.12 -10.75 15.76
N LEU A 443 30.30 -11.57 15.10
CA LEU A 443 29.36 -11.18 14.05
C LEU A 443 27.90 -11.40 14.48
N ILE A 444 27.05 -10.46 14.08
CA ILE A 444 25.59 -10.65 14.04
C ILE A 444 25.27 -11.46 12.77
N PRO A 445 24.40 -12.49 12.85
CA PRO A 445 24.09 -13.31 11.68
C PRO A 445 23.33 -12.51 10.61
N ASN A 446 23.57 -12.84 9.35
CA ASN A 446 22.78 -12.30 8.24
C ASN A 446 21.41 -12.96 8.24
N LEU A 447 21.35 -14.29 8.18
CA LEU A 447 20.12 -15.06 8.31
C LEU A 447 19.97 -15.47 9.77
N LEU A 448 18.91 -15.06 10.46
CA LEU A 448 18.74 -15.41 11.87
C LEU A 448 18.25 -16.85 12.08
N ALA A 449 17.23 -17.27 11.32
CA ALA A 449 16.61 -18.60 11.41
C ALA A 449 16.39 -19.08 12.87
N GLU A 450 15.70 -18.26 13.67
CA GLU A 450 15.41 -18.51 15.10
C GLU A 450 16.67 -18.72 15.97
N GLY A 451 17.85 -18.33 15.48
CA GLY A 451 19.15 -18.54 16.12
C GLY A 451 19.74 -19.93 15.86
N ILE A 452 18.91 -20.95 15.60
CA ILE A 452 19.34 -22.35 15.38
C ILE A 452 20.05 -22.51 14.04
N GLY A 453 19.44 -21.98 12.98
CA GLY A 453 19.93 -22.07 11.60
C GLY A 453 20.74 -20.84 11.17
N ALA A 454 21.26 -20.08 12.12
CA ALA A 454 21.85 -18.77 11.84
C ALA A 454 23.08 -18.86 10.91
N ARG A 455 23.16 -17.96 9.93
CA ARG A 455 24.26 -17.90 8.95
C ARG A 455 25.05 -16.59 9.09
N TYR A 456 26.37 -16.69 9.15
CA TYR A 456 27.29 -15.58 9.46
C TYR A 456 28.11 -15.13 8.24
N ASN A 457 27.50 -15.16 7.05
CA ASN A 457 28.16 -14.85 5.78
C ASN A 457 28.30 -13.35 5.47
N CYS A 458 27.92 -12.47 6.40
CA CYS A 458 27.96 -11.03 6.23
C CYS A 458 28.89 -10.35 7.24
N ARG A 459 29.45 -9.21 6.85
CA ARG A 459 30.37 -8.39 7.67
C ARG A 459 29.72 -7.07 8.10
N ASP A 460 28.58 -6.71 7.51
CA ASP A 460 27.92 -5.42 7.67
C ASP A 460 26.82 -5.41 8.74
N ALA A 461 26.10 -6.53 8.93
CA ALA A 461 24.99 -6.61 9.90
C ALA A 461 25.40 -6.17 11.32
N THR A 462 26.60 -6.54 11.79
CA THR A 462 27.11 -6.13 13.11
C THR A 462 27.22 -4.62 13.25
N TRP A 463 27.66 -3.92 12.21
CA TRP A 463 27.84 -2.47 12.27
C TRP A 463 26.51 -1.73 12.18
N PHE A 464 25.56 -2.23 11.40
CA PHE A 464 24.18 -1.74 11.42
C PHE A 464 23.51 -1.99 12.79
N TRP A 465 23.73 -3.15 13.40
CA TRP A 465 23.26 -3.47 14.76
C TRP A 465 23.81 -2.49 15.80
N LEU A 466 25.12 -2.23 15.78
CA LEU A 466 25.75 -1.25 16.68
C LEU A 466 25.15 0.15 16.51
N VAL A 467 24.98 0.62 15.27
CA VAL A 467 24.38 1.94 15.01
C VAL A 467 22.89 1.98 15.39
N SER A 468 22.16 0.86 15.24
CA SER A 468 20.79 0.74 15.74
C SER A 468 20.70 0.86 17.26
N ILE A 469 21.64 0.27 18.00
CA ILE A 469 21.73 0.44 19.46
C ILE A 469 22.06 1.89 19.82
N VAL A 470 22.99 2.53 19.09
CA VAL A 470 23.29 3.95 19.28
C VAL A 470 22.04 4.80 19.14
N LYS A 471 21.28 4.62 18.06
CA LYS A 471 20.03 5.35 17.84
C LYS A 471 18.98 5.01 18.89
N TYR A 472 18.88 3.76 19.33
CA TYR A 472 18.00 3.37 20.43
C TYR A 472 18.31 4.15 21.71
N VAL A 473 19.59 4.23 22.09
CA VAL A 473 20.02 4.96 23.29
C VAL A 473 19.72 6.45 23.20
N GLU A 474 19.76 7.03 21.99
CA GLU A 474 19.49 8.45 21.73
C GLU A 474 17.99 8.79 21.64
N GLU A 475 17.16 7.89 21.12
CA GLU A 475 15.75 8.15 20.81
C GLU A 475 14.76 7.58 21.84
N ALA A 476 15.08 6.44 22.47
CA ALA A 476 14.18 5.78 23.40
C ALA A 476 14.17 6.47 24.77
N PRO A 477 12.99 6.57 25.44
CA PRO A 477 12.92 6.97 26.83
C PRO A 477 13.79 6.07 27.70
N GLU A 478 14.69 6.67 28.50
CA GLU A 478 15.69 5.94 29.30
C GLU A 478 16.50 4.93 28.47
N GLY A 479 16.78 5.25 27.20
CA GLY A 479 17.36 4.33 26.23
C GLY A 479 18.67 3.68 26.67
N HIS A 480 19.49 4.38 27.46
CA HIS A 480 20.75 3.87 28.02
C HIS A 480 20.59 2.61 28.88
N THR A 481 19.40 2.36 29.45
CA THR A 481 19.12 1.15 30.24
C THR A 481 19.24 -0.15 29.44
N ILE A 482 19.13 -0.08 28.10
CA ILE A 482 19.31 -1.25 27.23
C ILE A 482 20.71 -1.85 27.36
N LEU A 483 21.73 -1.04 27.69
CA LEU A 483 23.12 -1.49 27.80
C LEU A 483 23.30 -2.54 28.90
N GLY A 484 22.50 -2.44 29.98
CA GLY A 484 22.46 -3.40 31.08
C GLY A 484 21.42 -4.51 30.90
N ALA A 485 20.65 -4.51 29.81
CA ALA A 485 19.60 -5.51 29.62
C ALA A 485 20.20 -6.91 29.37
N PRO A 486 19.56 -7.97 29.90
CA PRO A 486 20.07 -9.33 29.80
C PRO A 486 19.94 -9.87 28.38
N VAL A 487 21.06 -10.31 27.83
CA VAL A 487 21.17 -11.04 26.57
C VAL A 487 21.38 -12.52 26.89
N ARG A 488 20.47 -13.37 26.41
CA ARG A 488 20.61 -14.82 26.49
C ARG A 488 21.52 -15.30 25.36
N ARG A 489 22.77 -15.65 25.69
CA ARG A 489 23.76 -16.13 24.72
C ARG A 489 23.50 -17.59 24.39
N ILE A 490 22.95 -17.85 23.20
CA ILE A 490 22.72 -19.21 22.68
C ILE A 490 24.00 -19.83 22.10
N TYR A 491 24.97 -18.99 21.74
CA TYR A 491 26.30 -19.39 21.34
C TYR A 491 27.34 -18.69 22.23
N PRO A 492 27.75 -19.33 23.34
CA PRO A 492 28.73 -18.75 24.28
C PRO A 492 30.15 -18.72 23.72
N THR A 493 30.47 -19.63 22.81
CA THR A 493 31.75 -19.74 22.13
C THR A 493 31.52 -20.03 20.65
N ASP A 494 32.54 -19.73 19.86
CA ASP A 494 32.52 -19.91 18.41
C ASP A 494 32.20 -21.36 18.00
N ASP A 495 32.71 -22.34 18.74
CA ASP A 495 32.53 -23.77 18.47
C ASP A 495 31.30 -24.42 19.15
N ALA A 496 30.56 -23.68 19.98
CA ALA A 496 29.45 -24.26 20.76
C ALA A 496 28.38 -24.93 19.88
N ALA A 497 27.83 -26.06 20.31
CA ALA A 497 26.55 -26.52 19.74
C ALA A 497 25.40 -25.65 20.26
N TYR A 498 24.27 -25.67 19.55
CA TYR A 498 23.05 -25.02 20.02
C TYR A 498 22.60 -25.67 21.34
N GLU A 499 22.11 -24.86 22.30
CA GLU A 499 21.65 -25.27 23.64
C GLU A 499 22.69 -25.93 24.58
N GLU A 500 23.95 -26.06 24.18
CA GLU A 500 24.92 -26.83 24.98
C GLU A 500 25.36 -26.09 26.26
N LYS A 501 25.51 -24.76 26.20
CA LYS A 501 26.08 -23.93 27.28
C LYS A 501 25.55 -22.49 27.25
N GLU A 502 24.27 -22.29 27.49
CA GLU A 502 23.70 -20.93 27.49
C GLU A 502 24.03 -20.17 28.78
N PHE A 503 24.24 -18.86 28.67
CA PHE A 503 24.36 -17.96 29.81
C PHE A 503 23.78 -16.58 29.50
N GLU A 504 23.54 -15.78 30.54
CA GLU A 504 23.10 -14.39 30.38
C GLU A 504 24.24 -13.42 30.64
N GLN A 505 24.34 -12.38 29.81
CA GLN A 505 25.23 -11.25 30.03
C GLN A 505 24.54 -9.94 29.66
N PRO A 506 24.97 -8.80 30.24
CA PRO A 506 24.57 -7.48 29.77
C PRO A 506 24.81 -7.28 28.27
N LEU A 507 23.93 -6.55 27.59
CA LEU A 507 24.10 -6.18 26.18
C LEU A 507 25.47 -5.53 25.91
N ILE A 508 25.95 -4.66 26.81
CA ILE A 508 27.23 -3.99 26.64
C ILE A 508 28.42 -4.96 26.54
N ASP A 509 28.37 -6.10 27.22
CA ASP A 509 29.43 -7.10 27.15
C ASP A 509 29.41 -7.83 25.79
N THR A 510 28.23 -8.00 25.20
CA THR A 510 28.08 -8.53 23.83
C THR A 510 28.63 -7.54 22.79
N ILE A 511 28.42 -6.23 23.00
CA ILE A 511 29.00 -5.17 22.15
C ILE A 511 30.53 -5.22 22.22
N TYR A 512 31.09 -5.36 23.42
CA TYR A 512 32.52 -5.47 23.62
C TYR A 512 33.12 -6.70 22.95
N GLU A 513 32.47 -7.87 23.09
CA GLU A 513 32.90 -9.10 22.42
C GLU A 513 32.97 -8.92 20.90
N ALA A 514 31.95 -8.30 20.30
CA ALA A 514 31.92 -8.01 18.86
C ALA A 514 33.14 -7.17 18.44
N LEU A 515 33.42 -6.08 19.17
CA LEU A 515 34.52 -5.17 18.87
C LEU A 515 35.88 -5.81 19.12
N ASP A 516 36.03 -6.58 20.20
CA ASP A 516 37.26 -7.29 20.53
C ASP A 516 37.61 -8.32 19.47
N LYS A 517 36.62 -9.08 18.97
CA LYS A 517 36.82 -10.06 17.91
C LYS A 517 37.19 -9.40 16.58
N HIS A 518 36.49 -8.34 16.18
CA HIS A 518 36.88 -7.55 15.00
C HIS A 518 38.30 -6.98 15.15
N PHE A 519 38.62 -6.48 16.33
CA PHE A 519 39.93 -5.92 16.58
C PHE A 519 41.01 -7.02 16.56
N ALA A 520 40.78 -8.18 17.17
CA ALA A 520 41.71 -9.31 17.17
C ALA A 520 41.94 -9.91 15.76
N GLY A 521 40.94 -9.82 14.90
CA GLY A 521 40.93 -10.44 13.59
C GLY A 521 40.01 -11.67 13.59
N ILE A 522 39.00 -11.63 12.73
CA ILE A 522 38.05 -12.70 12.48
C ILE A 522 38.55 -13.46 11.26
N ASP A 523 38.77 -14.75 11.42
CA ASP A 523 39.19 -15.65 10.36
C ASP A 523 38.63 -17.05 10.64
N TYR A 524 37.55 -17.41 9.94
CA TYR A 524 36.90 -18.70 10.13
C TYR A 524 36.23 -19.17 8.85
N ARG A 525 35.98 -20.47 8.79
CA ARG A 525 35.23 -21.10 7.71
C ARG A 525 33.78 -21.31 8.13
N GLU A 526 32.82 -20.93 7.30
CA GLU A 526 31.39 -21.09 7.61
C GLU A 526 31.08 -22.53 8.05
N ARG A 527 30.36 -22.65 9.17
CA ARG A 527 29.94 -23.93 9.71
C ARG A 527 29.03 -24.61 8.70
N ASN A 528 29.23 -25.92 8.51
CA ASN A 528 28.53 -26.70 7.51
C ASN A 528 28.76 -26.17 6.08
N SER A 529 29.94 -25.59 5.78
CA SER A 529 30.31 -25.19 4.42
C SER A 529 30.12 -26.32 3.40
N GLY A 530 29.68 -25.94 2.20
CA GLY A 530 29.36 -26.84 1.11
C GLY A 530 27.97 -26.55 0.50
N PRO A 531 27.59 -27.33 -0.53
CA PRO A 531 26.37 -27.07 -1.32
C PRO A 531 25.06 -27.03 -0.52
N GLN A 532 25.04 -27.63 0.67
CA GLN A 532 23.88 -27.68 1.55
C GLN A 532 23.49 -26.32 2.17
N ILE A 533 24.44 -25.40 2.35
CA ILE A 533 24.16 -24.04 2.84
C ILE A 533 24.27 -22.99 1.73
N ASP A 534 25.02 -23.30 0.66
CA ASP A 534 25.17 -22.44 -0.51
C ASP A 534 25.58 -23.30 -1.72
N GLU A 535 24.64 -23.59 -2.61
CA GLU A 535 24.86 -24.44 -3.79
C GLU A 535 25.65 -23.76 -4.92
N GLN A 536 25.85 -22.43 -4.82
CA GLN A 536 26.47 -21.64 -5.87
C GLN A 536 27.91 -21.25 -5.51
N MET A 537 28.17 -20.94 -4.24
CA MET A 537 29.46 -20.46 -3.74
C MET A 537 30.60 -21.48 -3.94
N ARG A 538 31.79 -20.97 -4.27
CA ARG A 538 33.03 -21.77 -4.33
C ARG A 538 33.56 -22.07 -2.93
N ASP A 539 34.46 -23.06 -2.84
CA ASP A 539 35.07 -23.47 -1.58
C ASP A 539 35.72 -22.30 -0.81
N GLU A 540 36.42 -21.43 -1.54
CA GLU A 540 37.11 -20.26 -1.00
C GLU A 540 36.14 -19.17 -0.50
N GLY A 541 34.91 -19.15 -1.02
CA GLY A 541 33.88 -18.20 -0.61
C GLY A 541 33.40 -18.43 0.82
N PHE A 542 33.46 -19.68 1.31
CA PHE A 542 33.10 -20.03 2.68
C PHE A 542 34.11 -19.54 3.72
N GLN A 543 35.27 -19.03 3.30
CA GLN A 543 36.22 -18.38 4.19
C GLN A 543 35.78 -16.95 4.47
N VAL A 544 35.43 -16.67 5.72
CA VAL A 544 34.97 -15.35 6.17
C VAL A 544 36.07 -14.70 6.99
N THR A 545 36.48 -13.51 6.55
CA THR A 545 37.47 -12.68 7.24
C THR A 545 36.90 -11.30 7.52
N ALA A 546 37.22 -10.75 8.69
CA ALA A 546 36.94 -9.36 9.05
C ALA A 546 37.97 -8.88 10.07
N GLY A 547 38.31 -7.59 10.04
CA GLY A 547 39.37 -7.08 10.89
C GLY A 547 39.45 -5.57 10.91
N VAL A 548 40.43 -5.07 11.65
CA VAL A 548 40.76 -3.64 11.77
C VAL A 548 42.18 -3.43 11.29
N ASN A 549 42.35 -2.64 10.24
CA ASN A 549 43.68 -2.25 9.79
C ASN A 549 44.28 -1.26 10.81
N ARG A 550 45.42 -1.61 11.39
CA ARG A 550 46.05 -0.84 12.48
C ARG A 550 46.64 0.50 12.03
N GLU A 551 46.95 0.64 10.74
CA GLU A 551 47.56 1.84 10.20
C GLU A 551 46.53 2.97 10.07
N ASN A 552 45.37 2.66 9.50
CA ASN A 552 44.31 3.63 9.22
C ASN A 552 43.05 3.49 10.10
N GLY A 553 42.94 2.43 10.89
CA GLY A 553 41.79 2.15 11.76
C GLY A 553 40.57 1.57 11.03
N PHE A 554 40.66 1.32 9.72
CA PHE A 554 39.51 0.91 8.92
C PHE A 554 39.08 -0.52 9.20
N ILE A 555 37.77 -0.74 9.11
CA ILE A 555 37.18 -2.06 9.09
C ILE A 555 37.41 -2.66 7.70
N PHE A 556 38.09 -3.80 7.63
CA PHE A 556 38.33 -4.51 6.38
C PHE A 556 37.87 -5.96 6.49
N GLY A 557 37.77 -6.66 5.36
CA GLY A 557 37.51 -8.09 5.36
C GLY A 557 36.98 -8.59 4.04
N GLY A 558 36.61 -9.85 4.01
CA GLY A 558 36.13 -10.54 2.82
C GLY A 558 37.27 -11.01 1.92
N ASN A 559 36.88 -11.57 0.79
CA ASN A 559 37.77 -12.00 -0.28
C ASN A 559 37.04 -11.91 -1.63
N ARG A 560 37.75 -12.09 -2.74
CA ARG A 560 37.18 -11.99 -4.10
C ARG A 560 36.04 -12.98 -4.41
N TRP A 561 35.83 -14.00 -3.58
CA TRP A 561 34.89 -15.10 -3.77
C TRP A 561 33.71 -15.04 -2.79
N ASN A 562 33.61 -14.01 -1.94
CA ASN A 562 32.52 -13.87 -0.98
C ASN A 562 31.73 -12.57 -1.13
N CYS A 563 30.55 -12.58 -0.50
CA CYS A 563 29.54 -11.54 -0.59
C CYS A 563 29.27 -10.91 0.80
N GLY A 564 30.31 -10.39 1.43
CA GLY A 564 30.24 -9.95 2.83
C GLY A 564 29.47 -8.64 3.10
N THR A 565 28.87 -8.02 2.09
CA THR A 565 28.13 -6.74 2.21
C THR A 565 26.78 -6.84 1.53
N TRP A 566 25.87 -5.91 1.76
CA TRP A 566 24.51 -5.91 1.16
C TRP A 566 24.44 -6.07 -0.35
N MET A 567 25.50 -5.72 -1.09
CA MET A 567 25.62 -6.05 -2.50
C MET A 567 26.09 -7.51 -2.66
N ASP A 568 25.23 -8.48 -2.33
CA ASP A 568 25.61 -9.87 -2.05
C ASP A 568 25.24 -10.90 -3.14
N LYS A 569 24.97 -10.47 -4.36
CA LYS A 569 24.62 -11.40 -5.44
C LYS A 569 25.79 -12.35 -5.79
N MET A 570 25.62 -13.62 -5.43
CA MET A 570 26.45 -14.74 -5.91
C MET A 570 25.93 -15.20 -7.28
N GLY A 571 26.80 -15.26 -8.29
CA GLY A 571 26.46 -15.74 -9.62
C GLY A 571 26.11 -17.23 -9.61
N SER A 572 25.17 -17.63 -10.46
CA SER A 572 24.61 -18.99 -10.48
C SER A 572 24.35 -19.55 -11.88
N SER A 573 24.72 -18.85 -12.96
CA SER A 573 24.62 -19.35 -14.33
C SER A 573 25.90 -20.07 -14.74
N GLU A 574 25.78 -21.37 -15.01
CA GLU A 574 26.84 -22.15 -15.63
C GLU A 574 27.05 -21.75 -17.10
N LYS A 575 25.95 -21.47 -17.83
CA LYS A 575 25.98 -21.09 -19.25
C LYS A 575 26.76 -19.81 -19.51
N ALA A 576 26.58 -18.81 -18.65
CA ALA A 576 27.28 -17.54 -18.75
C ALA A 576 28.65 -17.55 -18.04
N GLY A 577 29.06 -18.69 -17.46
CA GLY A 577 30.35 -18.83 -16.77
C GLY A 577 30.49 -17.94 -15.53
N ASN A 578 29.38 -17.67 -14.83
CA ASN A 578 29.34 -16.76 -13.69
C ASN A 578 29.05 -17.46 -12.35
N LYS A 579 28.74 -18.76 -12.38
CA LYS A 579 28.51 -19.57 -11.17
C LYS A 579 29.67 -19.52 -10.19
N GLY A 580 29.34 -19.22 -8.93
CA GLY A 580 30.27 -19.14 -7.81
C GLY A 580 31.19 -17.93 -7.83
N GLU A 581 30.92 -16.95 -8.69
CA GLU A 581 31.59 -15.65 -8.66
C GLU A 581 30.65 -14.60 -8.09
N PRO A 582 31.08 -13.80 -7.10
CA PRO A 582 30.33 -12.62 -6.68
C PRO A 582 30.21 -11.63 -7.84
N ALA A 583 29.01 -11.08 -8.06
CA ALA A 583 28.83 -10.01 -9.03
C ALA A 583 29.49 -8.70 -8.58
N THR A 584 29.51 -8.48 -7.27
CA THR A 584 29.98 -7.26 -6.61
C THR A 584 30.82 -7.60 -5.39
N PRO A 585 32.02 -8.20 -5.56
CA PRO A 585 32.91 -8.43 -4.44
C PRO A 585 33.35 -7.07 -3.87
N ARG A 586 33.02 -6.84 -2.60
CA ARG A 586 33.35 -5.63 -1.85
C ARG A 586 34.22 -5.98 -0.65
N ASP A 587 35.29 -6.69 -0.95
CA ASP A 587 36.35 -7.00 0.00
C ASP A 587 37.26 -5.80 0.26
N GLY A 588 38.06 -5.87 1.31
CA GLY A 588 38.79 -4.71 1.81
C GLY A 588 37.89 -3.79 2.65
N ALA A 589 38.16 -2.49 2.62
CA ALA A 589 37.46 -1.50 3.43
C ALA A 589 36.27 -0.90 2.66
N ALA A 590 35.09 -1.49 2.82
CA ALA A 590 33.84 -0.95 2.28
C ALA A 590 33.45 0.38 2.97
N VAL A 591 33.00 1.36 2.19
CA VAL A 591 32.83 2.76 2.64
C VAL A 591 31.81 2.91 3.77
N GLU A 592 30.68 2.21 3.72
CA GLU A 592 29.62 2.31 4.72
C GLU A 592 30.07 1.79 6.09
N LEU A 593 30.91 0.76 6.12
CA LEU A 593 31.42 0.19 7.37
C LEU A 593 32.27 1.20 8.14
N GLN A 594 32.99 2.09 7.44
CA GLN A 594 33.81 3.10 8.10
C GLN A 594 32.93 4.16 8.78
N GLY A 595 31.85 4.57 8.10
CA GLY A 595 30.85 5.47 8.67
C GLY A 595 30.17 4.88 9.90
N LEU A 596 29.71 3.64 9.79
CA LEU A 596 29.03 2.93 10.88
C LEU A 596 29.98 2.70 12.07
N ALA A 597 31.21 2.25 11.82
CA ALA A 597 32.22 2.02 12.86
C ALA A 597 32.61 3.31 13.56
N TYR A 598 32.89 4.37 12.80
CA TYR A 598 33.20 5.68 13.37
C TYR A 598 32.06 6.19 14.26
N ARG A 599 30.80 6.05 13.81
CA ARG A 599 29.62 6.43 14.60
C ARG A 599 29.52 5.63 15.89
N ALA A 600 29.68 4.31 15.83
CA ALA A 600 29.62 3.44 17.00
C ALA A 600 30.73 3.75 18.03
N LEU A 601 31.97 3.92 17.57
CA LEU A 601 33.12 4.22 18.42
C LEU A 601 32.99 5.59 19.11
N LEU A 602 32.50 6.60 18.38
CA LEU A 602 32.25 7.92 18.97
C LEU A 602 31.17 7.84 20.06
N SER A 603 30.11 7.06 19.83
CA SER A 603 29.07 6.87 20.84
C SER A 603 29.56 6.13 22.08
N LEU A 604 30.40 5.09 21.93
CA LEU A 604 31.04 4.42 23.07
C LEU A 604 31.91 5.38 23.87
N GLN A 605 32.67 6.25 23.20
CA GLN A 605 33.42 7.31 23.87
C GLN A 605 32.50 8.24 24.66
N THR A 606 31.40 8.71 24.06
CA THR A 606 30.42 9.57 24.74
C THR A 606 29.75 8.85 25.92
N TRP A 607 29.40 7.58 25.79
CA TRP A 607 28.85 6.79 26.89
C TRP A 607 29.86 6.65 28.03
N LYS A 608 31.15 6.51 27.73
CA LYS A 608 32.20 6.48 28.75
C LYS A 608 32.32 7.83 29.47
N GLU A 609 32.34 8.93 28.73
CA GLU A 609 32.41 10.29 29.28
C GLU A 609 31.20 10.60 30.18
N ASN A 610 30.03 10.08 29.82
CA ASN A 610 28.80 10.20 30.60
C ASN A 610 28.68 9.18 31.75
N GLY A 611 29.68 8.32 31.96
CA GLY A 611 29.69 7.31 33.03
C GLY A 611 28.72 6.13 32.83
N LEU A 612 28.14 5.98 31.64
CA LEU A 612 27.24 4.88 31.29
C LEU A 612 27.97 3.54 31.12
N ILE A 613 29.24 3.61 30.72
CA ILE A 613 30.11 2.44 30.57
C ILE A 613 31.47 2.67 31.24
N GLN A 614 32.16 1.59 31.63
CA GLN A 614 33.46 1.70 32.30
C GLN A 614 34.65 1.54 31.35
N ARG A 615 34.53 0.70 30.33
CA ARG A 615 35.61 0.36 29.40
C ARG A 615 35.94 1.55 28.47
N THR A 616 37.24 1.80 28.29
CA THR A 616 37.76 2.96 27.52
C THR A 616 38.21 2.63 26.10
N GLY A 617 38.34 1.34 25.76
CA GLY A 617 38.86 0.86 24.50
C GLY A 617 38.95 -0.65 24.43
N VAL A 618 39.39 -1.17 23.28
CA VAL A 618 39.77 -2.58 23.13
C VAL A 618 41.08 -2.91 23.86
N SER A 619 41.95 -1.91 24.03
CA SER A 619 43.14 -1.95 24.89
C SER A 619 43.43 -0.56 25.47
N GLU A 620 44.43 -0.43 26.34
CA GLU A 620 44.86 0.87 26.87
C GLU A 620 45.38 1.82 25.78
N GLU A 621 46.02 1.28 24.75
CA GLU A 621 46.52 2.03 23.60
C GLU A 621 45.39 2.36 22.61
N TRP A 622 44.50 1.39 22.36
CA TRP A 622 43.39 1.53 21.42
C TRP A 622 42.10 1.90 22.13
N THR A 623 42.08 3.13 22.63
CA THR A 623 40.86 3.76 23.18
C THR A 623 39.80 3.97 22.11
N TRP A 624 38.52 4.03 22.48
CA TRP A 624 37.41 4.33 21.57
C TRP A 624 37.65 5.63 20.80
N LYS A 625 38.09 6.67 21.53
CA LYS A 625 38.48 7.97 20.96
C LYS A 625 39.62 7.86 19.96
N PHE A 626 40.69 7.13 20.30
CA PHE A 626 41.85 6.97 19.41
C PHE A 626 41.49 6.22 18.13
N TRP A 627 40.73 5.12 18.25
CA TRP A 627 40.28 4.36 17.09
C TRP A 627 39.38 5.20 16.18
N ALA A 628 38.40 5.92 16.74
CA ALA A 628 37.56 6.83 15.95
C ALA A 628 38.38 7.93 15.26
N ALA A 629 39.38 8.50 15.95
CA ALA A 629 40.27 9.50 15.37
C ALA A 629 41.08 8.95 14.19
N LYS A 630 41.61 7.72 14.31
CA LYS A 630 42.34 7.05 13.22
C LYS A 630 41.50 6.91 11.96
N ILE A 631 40.26 6.46 12.08
CA ILE A 631 39.34 6.37 10.94
C ILE A 631 39.15 7.76 10.32
N LYS A 632 38.85 8.78 11.13
CA LYS A 632 38.61 10.14 10.66
C LYS A 632 39.80 10.75 9.93
N GLU A 633 41.01 10.58 10.45
CA GLU A 633 42.25 11.13 9.88
C GLU A 633 42.57 10.54 8.50
N ASN A 634 42.21 9.26 8.26
CA ASN A 634 42.55 8.56 7.02
C ASN A 634 41.38 8.49 6.02
N PHE A 635 40.13 8.62 6.46
CA PHE A 635 38.95 8.44 5.61
C PHE A 635 39.00 9.33 4.37
N GLU A 636 39.10 10.65 4.54
CA GLU A 636 39.14 11.58 3.41
C GLU A 636 40.33 11.30 2.47
N LYS A 637 41.52 11.05 3.03
CA LYS A 637 42.75 10.79 2.28
C LYS A 637 42.65 9.56 1.37
N GLU A 638 42.03 8.49 1.86
CA GLU A 638 42.01 7.21 1.14
C GLU A 638 40.76 7.03 0.26
N PHE A 639 39.61 7.56 0.70
CA PHE A 639 38.34 7.40 -0.01
C PHE A 639 37.99 8.53 -0.98
N TYR A 640 38.42 9.77 -0.76
CA TYR A 640 38.03 10.86 -1.66
C TYR A 640 38.90 10.87 -2.93
N VAL A 641 38.26 11.05 -4.09
CA VAL A 641 38.94 11.19 -5.38
C VAL A 641 38.92 12.66 -5.78
N GLU A 642 40.09 13.30 -5.76
CA GLU A 642 40.25 14.72 -6.10
C GLU A 642 39.94 15.03 -7.58
N SER A 643 39.67 16.30 -7.88
CA SER A 643 39.32 16.77 -9.24
C SER A 643 40.43 16.55 -10.27
N ASP A 644 41.68 16.55 -9.83
CA ASP A 644 42.89 16.35 -10.63
C ASP A 644 43.41 14.90 -10.56
N ALA A 645 42.69 14.00 -9.88
CA ALA A 645 43.11 12.62 -9.74
C ALA A 645 43.23 11.92 -11.11
N ALA A 646 44.37 11.27 -11.32
CA ALA A 646 44.68 10.45 -12.46
C ALA A 646 45.07 9.04 -12.00
N GLY A 647 44.65 8.03 -12.77
CA GLY A 647 44.95 6.64 -12.49
C GLY A 647 44.21 5.73 -13.46
N GLU A 648 44.72 4.53 -13.66
CA GLU A 648 44.16 3.53 -14.58
C GLU A 648 42.69 3.21 -14.28
N PHE A 649 42.32 3.19 -12.99
CA PHE A 649 40.99 2.81 -12.53
C PHE A 649 40.05 4.00 -12.25
N VAL A 650 40.51 5.25 -12.40
CA VAL A 650 39.70 6.44 -12.09
C VAL A 650 38.70 6.71 -13.21
N ASN A 651 37.43 6.32 -13.00
CA ASN A 651 36.34 6.64 -13.93
C ASN A 651 35.84 8.09 -13.75
N ARG A 652 35.40 8.44 -12.54
CA ARG A 652 34.96 9.80 -12.16
C ARG A 652 35.84 10.41 -11.07
N ARG A 653 35.82 11.73 -10.99
CA ARG A 653 36.48 12.55 -9.97
C ARG A 653 35.45 13.25 -9.12
N GLU A 654 35.88 13.80 -8.00
CA GLU A 654 35.00 14.38 -6.99
C GLU A 654 33.94 13.36 -6.54
N ILE A 655 34.40 12.14 -6.28
CA ILE A 655 33.60 11.03 -5.76
C ILE A 655 34.21 10.53 -4.46
N VAL A 656 33.41 9.80 -3.69
CA VAL A 656 33.91 8.93 -2.61
C VAL A 656 33.95 7.52 -3.18
N LYS A 657 35.13 6.89 -3.10
CA LYS A 657 35.36 5.49 -3.49
C LYS A 657 34.37 4.56 -2.79
N ASP A 658 34.01 3.48 -3.47
CA ASP A 658 33.11 2.47 -2.88
C ASP A 658 33.82 1.57 -1.86
N SER A 659 35.09 1.30 -2.11
CA SER A 659 35.98 0.56 -1.22
C SER A 659 37.41 1.07 -1.29
N VAL A 660 38.23 0.66 -0.32
CA VAL A 660 39.69 0.81 -0.38
C VAL A 660 40.33 -0.56 -0.13
N GLY A 661 41.21 -0.95 -1.04
CA GLY A 661 41.96 -2.19 -0.88
C GLY A 661 41.23 -3.44 -1.33
N SER A 662 40.21 -3.33 -2.19
CA SER A 662 39.59 -4.51 -2.79
C SER A 662 40.61 -5.30 -3.63
N SER A 663 40.45 -6.63 -3.64
CA SER A 663 41.22 -7.53 -4.50
C SER A 663 41.07 -7.18 -5.99
N LEU A 664 39.93 -6.64 -6.40
CA LEU A 664 39.70 -6.13 -7.75
C LEU A 664 39.80 -4.61 -7.77
N ARG A 665 41.02 -4.08 -7.89
CA ARG A 665 41.34 -2.64 -7.72
C ARG A 665 40.43 -1.63 -8.44
N PHE A 666 39.77 -1.98 -9.53
CA PHE A 666 38.83 -1.09 -10.21
C PHE A 666 37.54 -0.85 -9.42
N THR A 667 37.10 -1.80 -8.57
CA THR A 667 35.88 -1.69 -7.76
C THR A 667 35.98 -0.57 -6.73
N ASP A 668 37.18 -0.33 -6.20
CA ASP A 668 37.47 0.80 -5.30
C ASP A 668 36.99 2.13 -5.91
N PHE A 669 37.20 2.33 -7.22
CA PHE A 669 36.95 3.60 -7.91
C PHE A 669 35.58 3.68 -8.62
N GLN A 670 34.71 2.70 -8.45
CA GLN A 670 33.36 2.76 -9.00
C GLN A 670 32.51 3.77 -8.23
N LEU A 671 31.84 4.68 -8.95
CA LEU A 671 30.82 5.52 -8.35
C LEU A 671 29.58 4.66 -8.05
N ARG A 672 29.36 4.39 -6.76
CA ARG A 672 28.20 3.67 -6.23
C ARG A 672 27.47 4.52 -5.18
N CYS A 673 26.30 4.06 -4.77
CA CYS A 673 25.46 4.78 -3.81
C CYS A 673 25.89 4.61 -2.33
N ASN A 674 26.79 3.67 -2.02
CA ASN A 674 27.08 3.25 -0.64
C ASN A 674 27.68 4.34 0.27
N PHE A 675 28.46 5.27 -0.29
CA PHE A 675 29.05 6.37 0.50
C PHE A 675 27.98 7.26 1.15
N ALA A 676 26.76 7.28 0.61
CA ALA A 676 25.63 7.98 1.20
C ALA A 676 25.33 7.49 2.62
N ILE A 677 25.49 6.19 2.88
CA ILE A 677 25.29 5.60 4.22
C ILE A 677 26.30 6.22 5.19
N ALA A 678 27.58 6.27 4.80
CA ALA A 678 28.64 6.84 5.63
C ALA A 678 28.39 8.31 5.94
N LEU A 679 28.06 9.12 4.93
CA LEU A 679 27.76 10.55 5.12
C LEU A 679 26.46 10.80 5.91
N ALA A 680 25.49 9.89 5.81
CA ALA A 680 24.25 10.00 6.57
C ALA A 680 24.46 9.70 8.06
N VAL A 681 25.28 8.70 8.42
CA VAL A 681 25.52 8.34 9.83
C VAL A 681 26.64 9.15 10.48
N ALA A 682 27.61 9.61 9.69
CA ALA A 682 28.81 10.30 10.13
C ALA A 682 29.23 11.41 9.14
N PRO A 683 28.45 12.49 8.99
CA PRO A 683 28.74 13.57 8.04
C PRO A 683 30.08 14.28 8.27
N GLN A 684 30.68 14.14 9.46
CA GLN A 684 31.95 14.74 9.85
C GLN A 684 33.21 13.96 9.42
N LEU A 685 33.05 12.82 8.73
CA LEU A 685 34.18 12.02 8.22
C LEU A 685 34.86 12.64 6.99
N LEU A 686 34.16 13.51 6.27
CA LEU A 686 34.63 14.16 5.06
C LEU A 686 34.38 15.66 5.19
N ASP A 687 35.27 16.50 4.64
CA ASP A 687 35.00 17.93 4.50
C ASP A 687 33.61 18.16 3.85
N ALA A 688 32.82 19.06 4.42
CA ALA A 688 31.43 19.24 4.01
C ALA A 688 31.31 19.66 2.53
N ARG A 689 32.24 20.48 2.02
CA ARG A 689 32.22 20.90 0.59
C ARG A 689 32.64 19.77 -0.33
N LYS A 690 33.61 18.93 0.06
CA LYS A 690 33.95 17.69 -0.66
C LYS A 690 32.78 16.71 -0.66
N ALA A 691 32.13 16.50 0.48
CA ALA A 691 30.93 15.67 0.60
C ALA A 691 29.80 16.18 -0.30
N TRP A 692 29.58 17.49 -0.34
CA TRP A 692 28.59 18.11 -1.22
C TRP A 692 28.90 17.89 -2.70
N ARG A 693 30.16 18.05 -3.12
CA ARG A 693 30.59 17.75 -4.50
C ARG A 693 30.39 16.29 -4.85
N ALA A 694 30.75 15.36 -3.96
CA ALA A 694 30.51 13.93 -4.15
C ALA A 694 29.02 13.60 -4.30
N LEU A 695 28.16 14.20 -3.48
CA LEU A 695 26.71 14.07 -3.60
C LEU A 695 26.19 14.64 -4.93
N ASN A 696 26.73 15.77 -5.41
CA ASN A 696 26.38 16.34 -6.72
C ASN A 696 26.78 15.41 -7.87
N THR A 697 28.00 14.86 -7.83
CA THR A 697 28.46 13.87 -8.81
C THR A 697 27.58 12.62 -8.81
N ALA A 698 27.12 12.19 -7.63
CA ALA A 698 26.22 11.06 -7.47
C ALA A 698 24.77 11.32 -7.91
N GLU A 699 24.39 12.55 -8.29
CA GLU A 699 23.04 12.82 -8.81
C GLU A 699 22.74 12.02 -10.08
N VAL A 700 23.76 11.62 -10.84
CA VAL A 700 23.63 10.73 -12.00
C VAL A 700 23.05 9.36 -11.63
N LEU A 701 23.19 8.95 -10.37
CA LEU A 701 22.65 7.70 -9.85
C LEU A 701 21.17 7.82 -9.48
N LEU A 702 20.61 9.02 -9.32
CA LEU A 702 19.25 9.17 -8.82
C LEU A 702 18.20 8.71 -9.84
N GLY A 703 17.42 7.71 -9.44
CA GLY A 703 16.19 7.31 -10.11
C GLY A 703 14.98 8.11 -9.62
N PRO A 704 13.78 7.85 -10.16
CA PRO A 704 12.55 8.49 -9.68
C PRO A 704 12.23 8.13 -8.22
N LEU A 705 12.43 6.86 -7.84
CA LEU A 705 12.17 6.34 -6.49
C LEU A 705 13.45 5.89 -5.79
N GLY A 706 14.27 5.07 -6.46
CA GLY A 706 15.52 4.53 -5.90
C GLY A 706 16.77 5.29 -6.34
N ILE A 707 17.93 4.74 -5.97
CA ILE A 707 19.24 5.18 -6.43
C ILE A 707 19.96 4.01 -7.12
N LYS A 708 20.48 4.24 -8.32
CA LYS A 708 21.22 3.26 -9.11
C LYS A 708 22.42 2.76 -8.31
N THR A 709 22.60 1.46 -8.31
CA THR A 709 23.68 0.78 -7.57
C THR A 709 25.06 0.94 -8.20
N LEU A 710 25.10 1.33 -9.48
CA LEU A 710 26.33 1.61 -10.22
C LEU A 710 26.10 2.76 -11.21
N ASP A 711 27.16 3.51 -11.48
CA ASP A 711 27.23 4.55 -12.49
C ASP A 711 26.80 4.06 -13.89
N PRO A 712 25.83 4.71 -14.55
CA PRO A 712 25.40 4.37 -15.90
C PRO A 712 26.49 4.39 -16.98
N THR A 713 27.62 5.06 -16.73
CA THR A 713 28.76 5.11 -17.65
C THR A 713 29.77 3.98 -17.45
N ASP A 714 29.61 3.18 -16.37
CA ASP A 714 30.46 2.03 -16.11
C ASP A 714 30.13 0.88 -17.09
N TRP A 715 31.16 0.17 -17.55
CA TRP A 715 31.00 -0.94 -18.49
C TRP A 715 30.18 -2.09 -17.91
N ALA A 716 30.13 -2.24 -16.59
CA ALA A 716 29.37 -3.28 -15.90
C ALA A 716 27.89 -2.90 -15.66
N TYR A 717 27.49 -1.67 -15.97
CA TYR A 717 26.14 -1.19 -15.71
C TYR A 717 25.07 -1.96 -16.51
N ASN A 718 24.05 -2.45 -15.81
CA ASN A 718 22.79 -2.89 -16.39
C ASN A 718 21.64 -2.67 -15.40
N GLY A 719 20.71 -1.79 -15.73
CA GLY A 719 19.60 -1.39 -14.85
C GLY A 719 18.37 -2.30 -14.83
N TYR A 720 18.36 -3.43 -15.54
CA TYR A 720 17.18 -4.32 -15.65
C TYR A 720 17.42 -5.69 -15.01
N TYR A 721 17.02 -5.85 -13.76
CA TYR A 721 17.16 -7.11 -13.04
C TYR A 721 16.14 -8.15 -13.55
N ASN A 722 16.67 -9.31 -13.94
CA ASN A 722 15.89 -10.50 -14.24
C ASN A 722 16.66 -11.76 -13.82
N ASN A 723 16.28 -12.35 -12.69
CA ASN A 723 16.82 -13.58 -12.13
C ASN A 723 16.45 -14.84 -12.93
N ASP A 724 15.42 -14.77 -13.78
CA ASP A 724 14.98 -15.89 -14.60
C ASP A 724 15.75 -15.99 -15.92
N ASP A 725 16.42 -14.90 -16.33
CA ASP A 725 17.32 -14.88 -17.48
C ASP A 725 18.45 -15.89 -17.25
N ASP A 726 18.53 -16.94 -18.07
CA ASP A 726 19.66 -17.88 -18.08
C ASP A 726 20.28 -17.96 -19.48
N GLY A 727 20.44 -16.78 -20.09
CA GLY A 727 21.17 -16.57 -21.32
C GLY A 727 22.68 -16.74 -21.16
N THR A 728 23.42 -16.33 -22.21
CA THR A 728 24.88 -16.44 -22.25
C THR A 728 25.60 -15.16 -21.85
N GLU A 729 24.87 -14.07 -21.60
CA GLU A 729 25.44 -12.78 -21.19
C GLU A 729 25.70 -12.78 -19.70
N LYS A 730 26.99 -12.73 -19.31
CA LYS A 730 27.41 -12.75 -17.91
C LYS A 730 26.79 -11.61 -17.10
N LYS A 731 26.60 -10.43 -17.71
CA LYS A 731 26.07 -9.25 -17.01
C LYS A 731 24.62 -9.40 -16.54
N THR A 732 23.81 -10.24 -17.17
CA THR A 732 22.38 -10.37 -16.87
C THR A 732 22.01 -11.75 -16.37
N ALA A 733 22.72 -12.80 -16.82
CA ALA A 733 22.37 -14.18 -16.52
C ALA A 733 22.29 -14.44 -15.01
N LYS A 734 21.16 -15.02 -14.62
CA LYS A 734 20.69 -15.32 -13.27
C LYS A 734 20.75 -14.12 -12.34
N GLY A 735 20.44 -12.95 -12.89
CA GLY A 735 20.34 -11.71 -12.13
C GLY A 735 21.69 -11.18 -11.65
N TRP A 736 22.79 -11.45 -12.37
CA TRP A 736 24.13 -10.94 -12.04
C TRP A 736 24.15 -9.42 -11.80
N ASN A 737 23.28 -8.68 -12.46
CA ASN A 737 23.15 -7.24 -12.34
C ASN A 737 22.36 -6.75 -11.11
N TYR A 738 21.95 -7.60 -10.17
CA TYR A 738 21.13 -7.21 -9.00
C TYR A 738 21.62 -5.94 -8.27
N HIS A 739 22.94 -5.77 -8.18
CA HIS A 739 23.60 -4.58 -7.62
C HIS A 739 24.53 -3.86 -8.61
N GLN A 740 24.26 -3.92 -9.91
CA GLN A 740 25.07 -3.28 -10.95
C GLN A 740 24.25 -2.36 -11.85
N GLY A 741 23.23 -1.70 -11.31
CA GLY A 741 22.41 -0.76 -12.06
C GLY A 741 20.99 -0.57 -11.56
N PRO A 742 20.27 -1.60 -11.06
CA PRO A 742 18.95 -1.44 -10.48
C PRO A 742 18.94 -0.37 -9.39
N GLU A 743 17.78 0.25 -9.22
CA GLU A 743 17.59 1.43 -8.39
C GLU A 743 17.02 1.02 -7.04
N TRP A 744 17.82 1.12 -5.98
CA TRP A 744 17.47 0.64 -4.64
C TRP A 744 16.95 1.76 -3.75
N LEU A 745 15.88 1.49 -2.99
CA LEU A 745 15.16 2.55 -2.27
C LEU A 745 15.74 2.85 -0.88
N PHE A 746 16.24 1.86 -0.14
CA PHE A 746 16.77 2.10 1.20
C PHE A 746 18.01 3.03 1.16
N VAL A 747 18.93 2.82 0.22
CA VAL A 747 20.11 3.69 0.04
C VAL A 747 19.70 5.07 -0.48
N ALA A 748 18.60 5.18 -1.23
CA ALA A 748 18.04 6.48 -1.58
C ALA A 748 17.63 7.24 -0.31
N GLY A 749 17.01 6.58 0.68
CA GLY A 749 16.74 7.18 1.99
C GLY A 749 17.99 7.68 2.71
N TYR A 750 19.09 6.92 2.69
CA TYR A 750 20.39 7.37 3.20
C TYR A 750 20.95 8.56 2.40
N TYR A 751 20.87 8.56 1.08
CA TYR A 751 21.31 9.67 0.24
C TYR A 751 20.53 10.96 0.56
N LEU A 752 19.20 10.88 0.68
CA LEU A 752 18.38 12.03 1.05
C LEU A 752 18.77 12.57 2.43
N SER A 753 19.00 11.67 3.39
CA SER A 753 19.47 12.04 4.73
C SER A 753 20.85 12.69 4.72
N ALA A 754 21.81 12.14 3.95
CA ALA A 754 23.15 12.72 3.78
C ALA A 754 23.08 14.10 3.13
N ARG A 755 22.28 14.25 2.06
CA ARG A 755 22.06 15.52 1.36
C ARG A 755 21.55 16.60 2.29
N LEU A 756 20.57 16.27 3.13
CA LEU A 756 20.04 17.20 4.15
C LEU A 756 21.08 17.56 5.21
N LYS A 757 21.78 16.57 5.78
CA LYS A 757 22.78 16.79 6.84
C LYS A 757 23.96 17.62 6.35
N ILE A 758 24.52 17.31 5.17
CA ILE A 758 25.63 18.07 4.61
C ILE A 758 25.18 19.48 4.20
N GLY A 759 24.00 19.61 3.58
CA GLY A 759 23.44 20.91 3.23
C GLY A 759 23.21 21.79 4.46
N GLU A 760 22.77 21.22 5.59
CA GLU A 760 22.63 21.92 6.86
C GLU A 760 23.97 22.40 7.42
N ILE A 761 25.02 21.57 7.36
CA ILE A 761 26.38 21.94 7.81
C ILE A 761 26.94 23.10 7.00
N ILE A 762 26.71 23.13 5.69
CA ILE A 762 27.19 24.21 4.80
C ILE A 762 26.35 25.48 4.97
N GLY A 763 25.03 25.34 5.12
CA GLY A 763 24.09 26.46 5.16
C GLY A 763 23.76 27.03 3.78
N GLY A 764 23.21 28.25 3.75
CA GLY A 764 23.01 29.02 2.51
C GLY A 764 22.18 28.33 1.42
N ASP A 765 22.65 28.47 0.18
CA ASP A 765 21.98 27.95 -1.01
C ASP A 765 22.01 26.41 -1.07
N GLU A 766 23.04 25.77 -0.52
CA GLU A 766 23.17 24.32 -0.43
C GLU A 766 22.08 23.74 0.49
N LYS A 767 21.82 24.35 1.65
CA LYS A 767 20.70 23.96 2.52
C LYS A 767 19.37 24.06 1.79
N ALA A 768 19.14 25.18 1.08
CA ALA A 768 17.91 25.40 0.33
C ALA A 768 17.74 24.40 -0.82
N TYR A 769 18.82 24.08 -1.54
CA TYR A 769 18.82 23.08 -2.61
C TYR A 769 18.54 21.68 -2.07
N ALA A 770 19.18 21.30 -0.96
CA ALA A 770 18.96 20.01 -0.31
C ALA A 770 17.48 19.79 0.03
N ILE A 771 16.84 20.79 0.68
CA ILE A 771 15.41 20.75 1.01
C ILE A 771 14.56 20.56 -0.24
N ARG A 772 14.76 21.38 -1.29
CA ARG A 772 13.98 21.29 -2.53
C ARG A 772 14.14 19.94 -3.23
N GLN A 773 15.38 19.45 -3.35
CA GLN A 773 15.68 18.17 -3.98
C GLN A 773 14.99 17.02 -3.21
N VAL A 774 15.12 17.00 -1.88
CA VAL A 774 14.49 15.94 -1.07
C VAL A 774 12.97 16.01 -1.14
N GLN A 775 12.36 17.18 -1.02
CA GLN A 775 10.90 17.35 -1.14
C GLN A 775 10.37 16.81 -2.48
N SER A 776 11.05 17.10 -3.58
CA SER A 776 10.68 16.59 -4.91
C SER A 776 10.68 15.06 -4.96
N ARG A 777 11.71 14.42 -4.37
CA ARG A 777 11.83 12.95 -4.35
C ARG A 777 10.80 12.30 -3.42
N LEU A 778 10.52 12.90 -2.27
CA LEU A 778 9.45 12.44 -1.38
C LEU A 778 8.08 12.55 -2.05
N GLY A 779 7.85 13.52 -2.93
CA GLY A 779 6.65 13.60 -3.77
C GLY A 779 6.44 12.36 -4.65
N ASN A 780 7.51 11.82 -5.24
CA ASN A 780 7.45 10.58 -6.03
C ASN A 780 7.09 9.37 -5.16
N ALA A 781 7.68 9.26 -3.97
CA ALA A 781 7.34 8.19 -3.03
C ALA A 781 5.88 8.26 -2.58
N TYR A 782 5.34 9.47 -2.36
CA TYR A 782 3.92 9.66 -2.06
C TYR A 782 3.02 9.25 -3.22
N LYS A 783 3.39 9.57 -4.46
CA LYS A 783 2.64 9.10 -5.62
C LYS A 783 2.64 7.57 -5.69
N HIS A 784 3.81 6.94 -5.55
CA HIS A 784 3.93 5.48 -5.62
C HIS A 784 3.12 4.77 -4.52
N ILE A 785 3.26 5.18 -3.26
CA ILE A 785 2.52 4.54 -2.15
C ILE A 785 1.00 4.70 -2.32
N MET A 786 0.55 5.76 -3.01
CA MET A 786 -0.86 5.98 -3.29
C MET A 786 -1.40 5.11 -4.43
N GLU A 787 -0.56 4.71 -5.37
CA GLU A 787 -0.93 3.89 -6.54
C GLU A 787 -0.69 2.38 -6.31
N SER A 788 0.22 2.04 -5.39
CA SER A 788 0.62 0.66 -5.07
C SER A 788 -0.51 -0.14 -4.41
N PRO A 789 -0.83 -1.35 -4.90
CA PRO A 789 -1.74 -2.29 -4.23
C PRO A 789 -1.28 -2.63 -2.80
N TRP A 790 0.02 -2.57 -2.53
CA TRP A 790 0.61 -2.89 -1.23
C TRP A 790 0.58 -1.72 -0.25
N ARG A 791 0.25 -0.50 -0.71
CA ARG A 791 0.37 0.74 0.07
C ARG A 791 1.74 0.86 0.77
N SER A 792 2.78 0.41 0.07
CA SER A 792 4.16 0.35 0.56
C SER A 792 5.14 0.82 -0.52
N LEU A 793 6.44 0.64 -0.26
CA LEU A 793 7.53 0.92 -1.19
C LEU A 793 8.30 -0.35 -1.52
N PRO A 794 8.72 -0.53 -2.78
CA PRO A 794 9.43 -1.72 -3.21
C PRO A 794 10.87 -1.75 -2.67
N GLU A 795 11.49 -2.91 -2.77
CA GLU A 795 12.92 -3.09 -2.52
C GLU A 795 13.75 -2.30 -3.54
N LEU A 796 13.42 -2.49 -4.82
CA LEU A 796 14.12 -1.88 -5.94
C LEU A 796 13.17 -1.63 -7.12
N THR A 797 13.62 -0.74 -8.01
CA THR A 797 13.06 -0.59 -9.35
C THR A 797 14.12 -0.91 -10.40
N ASN A 798 13.67 -1.26 -11.60
CA ASN A 798 14.54 -1.27 -12.76
C ASN A 798 14.89 0.18 -13.16
N ALA A 799 15.63 0.32 -14.27
CA ALA A 799 16.10 1.61 -14.76
C ALA A 799 14.96 2.63 -14.88
N ASN A 800 15.21 3.84 -14.39
CA ASN A 800 14.30 4.98 -14.48
C ASN A 800 12.93 4.74 -13.82
N GLY A 801 12.89 3.98 -12.73
CA GLY A 801 11.67 3.70 -11.99
C GLY A 801 10.75 2.65 -12.61
N ASP A 802 11.21 1.95 -13.65
CA ASP A 802 10.45 0.84 -14.24
C ASP A 802 10.18 -0.25 -13.19
N HIS A 803 8.98 -0.82 -13.24
CA HIS A 803 8.60 -1.91 -12.34
C HIS A 803 9.52 -3.12 -12.52
N CYS A 804 9.94 -3.72 -11.41
CA CYS A 804 10.71 -4.95 -11.38
C CYS A 804 9.85 -6.09 -10.84
N PRO A 805 9.39 -7.05 -11.68
CA PRO A 805 8.51 -8.14 -11.25
C PRO A 805 9.08 -9.05 -10.15
N GLN A 806 10.40 -9.04 -9.95
CA GLN A 806 11.08 -9.86 -8.96
C GLN A 806 11.48 -9.07 -7.70
N SER A 807 11.22 -7.77 -7.68
CA SER A 807 11.37 -6.98 -6.45
C SER A 807 10.27 -7.35 -5.48
N CYS A 808 10.55 -7.35 -4.17
CA CYS A 808 9.48 -7.20 -3.20
C CYS A 808 8.78 -5.85 -3.42
N ASP A 809 7.46 -5.83 -3.46
CA ASP A 809 6.67 -4.60 -3.61
C ASP A 809 6.52 -3.81 -2.30
N ALA A 810 6.74 -4.49 -1.17
CA ALA A 810 6.72 -3.90 0.16
C ALA A 810 7.96 -4.36 0.92
N GLN A 811 8.88 -3.42 1.21
CA GLN A 811 10.17 -3.76 1.80
C GLN A 811 10.52 -2.85 2.99
N ALA A 812 10.90 -3.47 4.11
CA ALA A 812 11.01 -2.82 5.41
C ALA A 812 12.07 -1.72 5.44
N TRP A 813 13.27 -1.97 4.90
CA TRP A 813 14.33 -0.95 4.87
C TRP A 813 14.02 0.25 3.97
N SER A 814 13.24 0.07 2.90
CA SER A 814 12.85 1.15 2.00
C SER A 814 11.91 2.10 2.72
N VAL A 815 10.94 1.54 3.44
CA VAL A 815 10.03 2.30 4.29
C VAL A 815 10.79 2.95 5.46
N GLY A 816 11.59 2.18 6.19
CA GLY A 816 12.34 2.66 7.36
C GLY A 816 13.29 3.82 7.03
N CYS A 817 14.17 3.65 6.06
CA CYS A 817 15.12 4.70 5.68
C CYS A 817 14.42 5.97 5.14
N LEU A 818 13.26 5.84 4.49
CA LEU A 818 12.51 7.00 4.02
C LEU A 818 11.80 7.74 5.17
N ILE A 819 11.33 7.03 6.19
CA ILE A 819 10.84 7.65 7.43
C ILE A 819 11.95 8.49 8.07
N GLU A 820 13.17 7.95 8.18
CA GLU A 820 14.31 8.70 8.74
C GLU A 820 14.61 9.98 7.94
N ALA A 821 14.59 9.90 6.60
CA ALA A 821 14.79 11.05 5.73
C ALA A 821 13.69 12.12 5.93
N CYS A 822 12.43 11.69 6.07
CA CYS A 822 11.32 12.58 6.38
C CYS A 822 11.46 13.25 7.76
N SER A 823 11.83 12.48 8.78
CA SER A 823 12.09 12.98 10.13
C SER A 823 13.20 14.05 10.11
N LYS A 824 14.28 13.80 9.36
CA LYS A 824 15.35 14.79 9.21
C LYS A 824 14.90 16.05 8.48
N LEU A 825 14.11 15.92 7.41
CA LEU A 825 13.56 17.09 6.70
C LEU A 825 12.68 17.94 7.62
N ASN A 826 11.80 17.30 8.39
CA ASN A 826 10.91 17.99 9.33
C ASN A 826 11.69 18.77 10.40
N SER A 827 12.83 18.24 10.87
CA SER A 827 13.67 18.92 11.86
C SER A 827 14.35 20.18 11.32
N MET A 828 14.44 20.36 10.00
CA MET A 828 15.10 21.52 9.37
C MET A 828 14.16 22.70 9.10
N HIS A 829 12.85 22.48 9.19
CA HIS A 829 11.81 23.49 9.06
C HIS A 829 11.40 24.11 10.42
N GLY A 830 11.89 23.53 11.52
CA GLY A 830 11.69 24.02 12.88
C GLY A 830 12.59 25.18 13.28
#